data_AF-A0A8T8SK05-F1
#
_entry.id   AF-A0A8T8SK05-F1
#
_cell.length_a   1.000
_cell.length_b   1.000
_cell.length_c   1.000
_cell.angle_alpha   90.00
_cell.angle_beta   90.00
_cell.angle_gamma   90.00
#
_symmetry.space_group_name_H-M   'P 1'
#
loop_
_entity.id
_entity.type
_entity.pdbx_description
1 polymer ?
#
loop_
_entity_poly.entity_id
_entity_poly.type
_entity_poly.pdbx_seq_one_letter_code
_entity_poly.pdbx_strand_id
1 'polypeptide(L)'
;MRLQTFGLWAASVVLLLTSAQAAANRRKIETVVIVSFRSDQGKGQSAQNDETLHNGFEKYLNGRNITYKPRFRFKDVRMPLGSSLALSSENDVPKLYGYAAVEQVEIIQGGPSSAFEKRVRKQSTSSSSAPSAHRAHFPPRAVSAPAQTDTYGPHVMVGADKLHNEGSFGAGIKVGVIDTGIDYTHPAFGNCYGKPGCTVVGGYSFVSDNNTIALSTDPRPDCDDYGIESSWGHGTHVAGVIGAHDNVRNFTGMAPQALISAYRIASCTGISAPDIAAAAIVKAYQDGMDIISMSFSFASGWQQAFVARIVSSVVSLGTPVVLSMGNSGETGMFDPTSPTLAKGAYSVASVQNKDLYGYTFAIKSSKSSDSKVNTTVSSYLSTNPIKMTSSLPVYVSSKKVNNPNDGCDEYPDSTPNLAKYVTLIGAAKNCRLNTQIFNLQAKGAKYVLYYSDTSSELVYADQFVERGDDMQAGTISNADGVRIAKLAAAGNKVTFDFSAPKSVVLQNTVTGGLMGTYSQYSPSWTAGGLPGAAGVGGLVLSTWPVKAGSYEILSGTSFSTPMVAGAMALYRSIKGKSETPEQLNAIFTTTAKPVPYSKNSTLLNTVAQTGGGLIDVYRAVKSTTRVWPYQLLLNDTHNFNGSQKLTISNIGTQSQTFTLGHLPAGTAYSQDGSGKDIYLEGPIANVAQDQAGVRFSPASVTIAPGRSQDVQVVFTAPNADPKKLAVYSGYVQLKSNQDLGTLTVPYMGVAVDFSTIKTINMTVADGQRQTRLVDPSGKALTSDNNTYNLKGFEGQLQLVWGLNVGSQQAVFSLVKA
;
A
#
# COMPACT_ATOMS: atom_id res chain seq x y z
N MET A 1 29.41 -2.23 -21.77
CA MET A 1 28.79 -1.18 -20.94
C MET A 1 27.28 -1.22 -21.15
N ARG A 2 26.50 -1.60 -20.13
CA ARG A 2 25.02 -1.61 -20.12
C ARG A 2 24.56 -1.34 -18.69
N LEU A 3 23.47 -0.59 -18.53
CA LEU A 3 22.98 0.01 -17.27
C LEU A 3 21.78 -0.78 -16.68
N GLN A 4 21.74 -1.03 -15.35
CA GLN A 4 20.65 -1.60 -14.51
C GLN A 4 20.70 -0.99 -13.07
N THR A 5 19.72 -1.13 -12.15
CA THR A 5 19.74 -0.55 -10.77
C THR A 5 18.97 -1.38 -9.80
N PHE A 6 19.45 -1.36 -8.55
CA PHE A 6 18.63 -1.23 -7.36
C PHE A 6 19.32 -0.27 -6.38
N GLY A 7 18.60 0.32 -5.42
CA GLY A 7 19.18 1.27 -4.45
C GLY A 7 18.22 1.59 -3.29
N LEU A 8 18.71 2.36 -2.31
CA LEU A 8 17.91 3.08 -1.30
C LEU A 8 18.78 4.07 -0.49
N TRP A 9 18.08 4.94 0.26
CA TRP A 9 18.52 5.82 1.36
C TRP A 9 18.89 7.29 1.06
N ALA A 10 18.24 8.16 1.84
CA ALA A 10 18.57 9.57 2.00
C ALA A 10 19.92 9.74 2.71
N ALA A 11 20.76 10.66 2.21
CA ALA A 11 22.09 10.89 2.75
C ALA A 11 22.11 12.01 3.79
N SER A 12 22.18 11.63 5.06
CA SER A 12 22.92 12.38 6.07
C SER A 12 23.95 11.45 6.69
N VAL A 13 25.21 11.61 6.29
CA VAL A 13 26.31 10.76 6.78
C VAL A 13 26.75 11.29 8.15
N VAL A 14 26.40 10.55 9.21
CA VAL A 14 27.03 10.68 10.53
C VAL A 14 27.59 9.32 10.92
N LEU A 15 28.83 9.30 11.41
CA LEU A 15 29.50 8.07 11.85
C LEU A 15 28.69 7.33 12.92
N LEU A 16 28.42 6.05 12.69
CA LEU A 16 28.09 5.13 13.77
C LEU A 16 29.38 4.56 14.37
N LEU A 17 29.73 5.03 15.57
CA LEU A 17 30.54 4.28 16.51
C LEU A 17 29.84 2.95 16.79
N THR A 18 30.35 1.86 16.23
CA THR A 18 29.94 0.52 16.64
C THR A 18 30.63 0.20 17.96
N SER A 19 29.85 -0.01 19.02
CA SER A 19 30.41 -0.55 20.27
C SER A 19 30.95 -1.96 20.01
N ALA A 20 32.17 -2.22 20.48
CA ALA A 20 32.97 -3.39 20.09
C ALA A 20 32.38 -4.76 20.51
N GLN A 21 31.25 -4.78 21.24
CA GLN A 21 30.61 -6.01 21.75
C GLN A 21 29.69 -6.72 20.73
N ALA A 22 29.31 -6.08 19.61
CA ALA A 22 28.53 -6.75 18.56
C ALA A 22 29.36 -7.67 17.64
N ALA A 23 30.70 -7.62 17.72
CA ALA A 23 31.60 -8.33 16.79
C ALA A 23 31.61 -9.86 16.97
N ALA A 24 31.16 -10.38 18.11
CA ALA A 24 31.38 -11.78 18.51
C ALA A 24 30.36 -12.80 17.98
N ASN A 25 29.29 -12.39 17.28
CA ASN A 25 28.17 -13.30 16.97
C ASN A 25 27.65 -13.22 15.51
N ARG A 26 28.56 -13.07 14.53
CA ARG A 26 28.21 -13.20 13.11
C ARG A 26 27.83 -14.64 12.75
N ARG A 27 26.55 -15.00 12.90
CA ARG A 27 25.97 -16.10 12.09
C ARG A 27 26.22 -15.75 10.62
N LYS A 28 26.71 -16.71 9.82
CA LYS A 28 26.88 -16.51 8.37
C LYS A 28 25.52 -16.18 7.75
N ILE A 29 25.34 -14.93 7.34
CA ILE A 29 24.18 -14.51 6.54
C ILE A 29 24.44 -15.03 5.12
N GLU A 30 23.54 -15.88 4.63
CA GLU A 30 23.60 -16.40 3.26
C GLU A 30 23.18 -15.31 2.28
N THR A 31 23.91 -15.14 1.18
CA THR A 31 23.57 -14.17 0.13
C THR A 31 22.46 -14.75 -0.74
N VAL A 32 21.23 -14.26 -0.62
CA VAL A 32 20.13 -14.70 -1.47
C VAL A 32 20.15 -13.93 -2.79
N VAL A 33 19.98 -14.65 -3.91
CA VAL A 33 19.95 -14.08 -5.27
C VAL A 33 18.83 -14.64 -6.11
N ILE A 34 18.22 -13.82 -6.97
CA ILE A 34 17.41 -14.25 -8.11
C ILE A 34 18.27 -14.17 -9.37
N VAL A 35 18.53 -15.31 -10.00
CA VAL A 35 19.20 -15.40 -11.29
C VAL A 35 18.14 -15.47 -12.38
N SER A 36 17.98 -14.41 -13.16
CA SER A 36 17.09 -14.40 -14.34
C SER A 36 17.79 -15.01 -15.54
N PHE A 37 17.08 -15.82 -16.32
CA PHE A 37 17.60 -16.41 -17.55
C PHE A 37 17.00 -15.78 -18.80
N ARG A 38 17.82 -15.70 -19.85
CA ARG A 38 17.36 -15.38 -21.21
C ARG A 38 16.60 -16.57 -21.75
N SER A 39 15.41 -16.34 -22.30
CA SER A 39 14.69 -17.31 -23.11
C SER A 39 14.99 -17.04 -24.58
N ASP A 40 15.58 -18.02 -25.27
CA ASP A 40 15.67 -18.03 -26.73
C ASP A 40 14.33 -18.46 -27.39
N GLN A 41 13.36 -18.93 -26.58
CA GLN A 41 12.02 -19.32 -27.01
C GLN A 41 11.09 -18.10 -27.02
N GLY A 42 10.50 -17.82 -28.19
CA GLY A 42 9.67 -16.63 -28.43
C GLY A 42 8.26 -16.69 -27.83
N LYS A 43 7.65 -15.51 -27.67
CA LYS A 43 6.27 -15.33 -27.21
C LYS A 43 5.28 -16.06 -28.13
N GLY A 44 4.61 -17.09 -27.63
CA GLY A 44 3.60 -17.84 -28.38
C GLY A 44 3.49 -19.34 -28.07
N GLN A 45 4.37 -19.89 -27.22
CA GLN A 45 4.35 -21.32 -26.90
C GLN A 45 3.29 -21.71 -25.84
N SER A 46 2.84 -22.96 -25.94
CA SER A 46 2.01 -23.63 -24.94
C SER A 46 2.68 -23.67 -23.55
N ALA A 47 1.90 -23.90 -22.49
CA ALA A 47 2.38 -24.05 -21.12
C ALA A 47 3.33 -25.26 -20.93
N GLN A 48 4.59 -25.08 -21.32
CA GLN A 48 5.71 -25.99 -21.04
C GLN A 48 6.58 -25.38 -19.93
N ASN A 49 7.13 -26.24 -19.09
CA ASN A 49 8.11 -25.85 -18.07
C ASN A 49 9.51 -26.19 -18.59
N ASP A 50 10.43 -25.21 -18.63
CA ASP A 50 11.81 -25.47 -19.00
C ASP A 50 12.62 -25.92 -17.76
N GLU A 51 12.71 -27.22 -17.52
CA GLU A 51 13.64 -27.78 -16.51
C GLU A 51 15.08 -27.85 -17.02
N THR A 52 15.27 -27.93 -18.34
CA THR A 52 16.56 -28.09 -19.02
C THR A 52 17.51 -26.96 -18.67
N LEU A 53 17.03 -25.71 -18.73
CA LEU A 53 17.81 -24.51 -18.44
C LEU A 53 18.29 -24.46 -16.98
N HIS A 54 17.42 -24.87 -16.04
CA HIS A 54 17.72 -24.91 -14.60
C HIS A 54 18.69 -26.04 -14.25
N ASN A 55 18.46 -27.25 -14.78
CA ASN A 55 19.35 -28.39 -14.57
C ASN A 55 20.74 -28.14 -15.19
N GLY A 56 20.79 -27.45 -16.34
CA GLY A 56 22.04 -26.97 -16.95
C GLY A 56 22.78 -25.95 -16.07
N PHE A 57 22.06 -25.00 -15.48
CA PHE A 57 22.63 -24.02 -14.56
C PHE A 57 23.15 -24.65 -13.27
N GLU A 58 22.39 -25.56 -12.65
CA GLU A 58 22.85 -26.26 -11.44
C GLU A 58 24.08 -27.15 -11.72
N LYS A 59 24.14 -27.81 -12.89
CA LYS A 59 25.35 -28.52 -13.36
C LYS A 59 26.53 -27.57 -13.53
N TYR A 60 26.31 -26.36 -14.05
CA TYR A 60 27.33 -25.31 -14.18
C TYR A 60 27.86 -24.84 -12.82
N LEU A 61 26.99 -24.66 -11.82
CA LEU A 61 27.37 -24.24 -10.45
C LEU A 61 28.18 -25.32 -9.74
N ASN A 62 27.69 -26.57 -9.79
CA ASN A 62 28.36 -27.73 -9.20
C ASN A 62 29.75 -27.95 -9.83
N GLY A 63 29.87 -27.82 -11.15
CA GLY A 63 31.15 -27.90 -11.87
C GLY A 63 32.14 -26.76 -11.57
N ARG A 64 31.75 -25.76 -10.77
CA ARG A 64 32.60 -24.63 -10.31
C ARG A 64 32.78 -24.60 -8.80
N ASN A 65 32.35 -25.64 -8.08
CA ASN A 65 32.39 -25.73 -6.61
C ASN A 65 31.69 -24.54 -5.91
N ILE A 66 30.69 -23.93 -6.55
CA ILE A 66 29.88 -22.87 -5.93
C ILE A 66 28.93 -23.55 -4.93
N THR A 67 28.95 -23.13 -3.66
CA THR A 67 28.13 -23.78 -2.62
C THR A 67 26.84 -22.98 -2.41
N TYR A 68 25.70 -23.57 -2.81
CA TYR A 68 24.39 -22.92 -2.78
C TYR A 68 23.29 -23.86 -2.26
N LYS A 69 22.14 -23.27 -1.95
CA LYS A 69 20.87 -23.97 -1.69
C LYS A 69 19.79 -23.41 -2.61
N PRO A 70 19.09 -24.24 -3.40
CA PRO A 70 17.90 -23.81 -4.14
C PRO A 70 16.81 -23.31 -3.19
N ARG A 71 16.13 -22.22 -3.56
CA ARG A 71 14.93 -21.72 -2.87
C ARG A 71 13.70 -21.88 -3.75
N PHE A 72 13.74 -21.32 -4.97
CA PHE A 72 12.65 -21.40 -5.96
C PHE A 72 13.20 -21.55 -7.38
N ARG A 73 12.44 -22.22 -8.25
CA ARG A 73 12.69 -22.30 -9.69
C ARG A 73 11.46 -21.78 -10.44
N PHE A 74 11.62 -20.71 -11.23
CA PHE A 74 10.60 -20.12 -12.09
C PHE A 74 10.73 -20.70 -13.51
N LYS A 75 9.81 -21.60 -13.87
CA LYS A 75 9.96 -22.51 -15.02
C LYS A 75 8.98 -22.28 -16.18
N ASP A 76 7.89 -21.55 -15.94
CA ASP A 76 6.85 -21.30 -16.94
C ASP A 76 7.39 -20.37 -18.02
N VAL A 77 7.57 -20.87 -19.24
CA VAL A 77 8.18 -20.13 -20.36
C VAL A 77 7.38 -18.89 -20.80
N ARG A 78 6.16 -18.72 -20.31
CA ARG A 78 5.31 -17.54 -20.54
C ARG A 78 5.62 -16.39 -19.57
N MET A 79 6.48 -16.63 -18.58
CA MET A 79 6.90 -15.71 -17.53
C MET A 79 8.44 -15.62 -17.50
N PRO A 80 9.03 -14.64 -16.78
CA PRO A 80 10.46 -14.61 -16.51
C PRO A 80 10.99 -15.94 -15.93
N LEU A 81 11.88 -16.60 -16.68
CA LEU A 81 12.59 -17.78 -16.22
C LEU A 81 13.70 -17.37 -15.25
N GLY A 82 13.94 -18.18 -14.22
CA GLY A 82 15.01 -17.90 -13.27
C GLY A 82 15.06 -18.81 -12.05
N SER A 83 16.15 -18.74 -11.28
CA SER A 83 16.32 -19.50 -10.04
C SER A 83 16.63 -18.58 -8.87
N SER A 84 15.88 -18.70 -7.77
CA SER A 84 16.26 -18.13 -6.48
C SER A 84 17.16 -19.11 -5.72
N LEU A 85 18.34 -18.65 -5.30
CA LEU A 85 19.35 -19.43 -4.60
C LEU A 85 19.82 -18.69 -3.34
N ALA A 86 20.13 -19.40 -2.26
CA ALA A 86 20.95 -18.90 -1.17
C ALA A 86 22.40 -19.35 -1.37
N LEU A 87 23.33 -18.42 -1.58
CA LEU A 87 24.75 -18.69 -1.72
C LEU A 87 25.43 -18.69 -0.34
N SER A 88 26.44 -19.55 -0.18
CA SER A 88 27.24 -19.62 1.06
C SER A 88 28.30 -18.50 1.16
N SER A 89 28.46 -17.71 0.11
CA SER A 89 29.46 -16.65 -0.03
C SER A 89 29.03 -15.63 -1.09
N GLU A 90 29.02 -14.34 -0.75
CA GLU A 90 28.74 -13.24 -1.68
C GLU A 90 29.77 -13.17 -2.83
N ASN A 91 31.01 -13.60 -2.57
CA ASN A 91 32.09 -13.66 -3.57
C ASN A 91 31.80 -14.63 -4.74
N ASP A 92 30.74 -15.46 -4.64
CA ASP A 92 30.30 -16.32 -5.74
C ASP A 92 29.31 -15.62 -6.70
N VAL A 93 28.70 -14.49 -6.33
CA VAL A 93 27.74 -13.76 -7.18
C VAL A 93 28.31 -13.41 -8.57
N PRO A 94 29.55 -12.89 -8.72
CA PRO A 94 30.11 -12.59 -10.03
C PRO A 94 30.30 -13.84 -10.91
N LYS A 95 30.49 -15.02 -10.30
CA LYS A 95 30.68 -16.28 -11.02
C LYS A 95 29.42 -16.75 -11.74
N LEU A 96 28.24 -16.34 -11.29
CA LEU A 96 26.95 -16.75 -11.88
C LEU A 96 26.83 -16.27 -13.34
N TYR A 97 27.33 -15.07 -13.65
CA TYR A 97 27.33 -14.49 -15.00
C TYR A 97 28.16 -15.27 -16.04
N GLY A 98 29.01 -16.21 -15.62
CA GLY A 98 29.74 -17.07 -16.55
C GLY A 98 28.89 -18.17 -17.18
N TYR A 99 27.62 -18.35 -16.79
CA TYR A 99 26.67 -19.20 -17.51
C TYR A 99 25.96 -18.36 -18.59
N ALA A 100 26.12 -18.74 -19.86
CA ALA A 100 25.77 -17.90 -21.00
C ALA A 100 24.29 -17.44 -21.05
N ALA A 101 23.38 -18.23 -20.49
CA ALA A 101 21.96 -17.91 -20.44
C ALA A 101 21.57 -16.94 -19.30
N VAL A 102 22.48 -16.53 -18.42
CA VAL A 102 22.16 -15.53 -17.39
C VAL A 102 21.90 -14.17 -18.05
N GLU A 103 20.72 -13.62 -17.78
CA GLU A 103 20.34 -12.27 -18.16
C GLU A 103 20.81 -11.26 -17.10
N GLN A 104 20.45 -11.53 -15.85
CA GLN A 104 20.56 -10.60 -14.72
C GLN A 104 20.63 -11.40 -13.41
N VAL A 105 21.34 -10.87 -12.42
CA VAL A 105 21.31 -11.37 -11.04
C VAL A 105 20.85 -10.23 -10.13
N GLU A 106 19.76 -10.45 -9.41
CA GLU A 106 19.27 -9.54 -8.36
C GLU A 106 19.66 -10.10 -6.99
N ILE A 107 20.42 -9.34 -6.18
CA ILE A 107 20.70 -9.72 -4.78
C ILE A 107 19.49 -9.30 -3.93
N ILE A 108 18.98 -10.23 -3.12
CA ILE A 108 17.94 -9.96 -2.14
C ILE A 108 18.59 -9.58 -0.80
N GLN A 109 18.36 -8.33 -0.37
CA GLN A 109 18.70 -7.89 0.98
C GLN A 109 17.51 -8.11 1.92
N GLY A 110 17.74 -8.78 3.05
CA GLY A 110 16.71 -9.08 4.05
C GLY A 110 15.71 -10.14 3.60
N GLY A 111 15.81 -11.36 4.13
CA GLY A 111 14.87 -12.43 3.83
C GLY A 111 14.99 -13.62 4.78
N PRO A 112 13.97 -14.49 4.85
CA PRO A 112 13.98 -15.69 5.68
C PRO A 112 15.15 -16.60 5.34
N SER A 113 15.78 -17.17 6.37
CA SER A 113 16.93 -18.07 6.21
C SER A 113 16.52 -19.37 5.51
N SER A 114 17.47 -20.01 4.82
CA SER A 114 17.23 -21.30 4.13
C SER A 114 17.12 -22.52 5.07
N ALA A 115 17.07 -22.30 6.38
CA ALA A 115 16.98 -23.37 7.37
C ALA A 115 15.58 -24.01 7.37
N PHE A 116 15.38 -25.02 6.52
CA PHE A 116 14.14 -25.82 6.50
C PHE A 116 13.88 -26.46 7.86
N GLU A 117 12.75 -26.11 8.49
CA GLU A 117 12.36 -26.70 9.77
C GLU A 117 11.74 -28.09 9.58
N LYS A 118 12.48 -29.14 9.98
CA LYS A 118 11.96 -30.52 10.04
C LYS A 118 11.07 -30.75 11.27
N ARG A 119 9.92 -30.07 11.36
CA ARG A 119 8.94 -30.32 12.45
C ARG A 119 7.47 -30.07 12.08
N VAL A 120 6.95 -30.87 11.14
CA VAL A 120 5.49 -31.04 11.02
C VAL A 120 4.97 -31.79 12.26
N ARG A 121 4.20 -31.11 13.10
CA ARG A 121 3.47 -31.74 14.21
C ARG A 121 2.37 -32.60 13.60
N LYS A 122 2.51 -33.93 13.64
CA LYS A 122 1.48 -34.87 13.14
C LYS A 122 0.16 -34.66 13.90
N GLN A 123 -0.78 -33.94 13.30
CA GLN A 123 -2.20 -34.28 13.45
C GLN A 123 -2.56 -35.34 12.41
N SER A 124 -3.45 -36.26 12.77
CA SER A 124 -3.68 -37.51 12.04
C SER A 124 -4.30 -37.27 10.67
N THR A 125 -3.48 -37.39 9.62
CA THR A 125 -3.96 -37.47 8.24
C THR A 125 -4.45 -38.89 7.96
N SER A 126 -5.77 -39.06 7.82
CA SER A 126 -6.31 -40.19 7.06
C SER A 126 -5.85 -40.02 5.61
N SER A 127 -5.04 -40.95 5.11
CA SER A 127 -4.46 -40.88 3.78
C SER A 127 -5.54 -40.94 2.70
N SER A 128 -5.79 -39.83 2.02
CA SER A 128 -6.38 -39.82 0.68
C SER A 128 -5.33 -39.33 -0.31
N SER A 129 -5.13 -40.10 -1.37
CA SER A 129 -4.28 -39.76 -2.50
C SER A 129 -4.65 -38.40 -3.08
N ALA A 130 -3.65 -37.63 -3.52
CA ALA A 130 -3.89 -36.35 -4.21
C ALA A 130 -4.90 -36.54 -5.36
N PRO A 131 -6.07 -35.87 -5.32
CA PRO A 131 -6.99 -35.90 -6.44
C PRO A 131 -6.37 -35.16 -7.63
N SER A 132 -6.65 -35.65 -8.84
CA SER A 132 -6.37 -34.90 -10.07
C SER A 132 -7.10 -33.53 -10.04
N ALA A 133 -6.63 -32.61 -10.88
CA ALA A 133 -7.14 -31.23 -10.96
C ALA A 133 -8.56 -31.12 -11.57
N HIS A 134 -9.54 -31.76 -10.94
CA HIS A 134 -10.94 -31.38 -11.10
C HIS A 134 -11.15 -30.02 -10.42
N ARG A 135 -11.61 -29.02 -11.18
CA ARG A 135 -12.00 -27.71 -10.66
C ARG A 135 -13.15 -27.88 -9.67
N ALA A 136 -12.84 -28.01 -8.39
CA ALA A 136 -13.86 -28.01 -7.33
C ALA A 136 -14.66 -26.71 -7.39
N HIS A 137 -15.95 -26.83 -7.70
CA HIS A 137 -16.88 -25.72 -7.65
C HIS A 137 -17.31 -25.53 -6.20
N PHE A 138 -16.66 -24.60 -5.51
CA PHE A 138 -17.06 -24.19 -4.17
C PHE A 138 -18.26 -23.25 -4.27
N PRO A 139 -19.45 -23.63 -3.76
CA PRO A 139 -20.55 -22.68 -3.64
C PRO A 139 -20.14 -21.58 -2.66
N PRO A 140 -20.44 -20.30 -2.96
CA PRO A 140 -20.12 -19.19 -2.07
C PRO A 140 -20.84 -19.32 -0.74
N ARG A 141 -20.29 -18.68 0.29
CA ARG A 141 -20.97 -18.56 1.59
C ARG A 141 -22.34 -17.90 1.39
N ALA A 142 -23.38 -18.51 1.95
CA ALA A 142 -24.70 -17.90 2.00
C ALA A 142 -24.62 -16.62 2.85
N VAL A 143 -24.62 -15.47 2.19
CA VAL A 143 -24.82 -14.16 2.81
C VAL A 143 -26.31 -13.93 2.83
N SER A 144 -26.91 -13.88 4.03
CA SER A 144 -28.24 -13.29 4.18
C SER A 144 -28.17 -11.85 3.70
N ALA A 145 -29.12 -11.42 2.85
CA ALA A 145 -29.26 -9.99 2.57
C ALA A 145 -29.27 -9.24 3.91
N PRO A 146 -28.42 -8.20 4.07
CA PRO A 146 -28.28 -7.56 5.38
C PRO A 146 -29.63 -7.04 5.84
N ALA A 147 -29.94 -7.22 7.12
CA ALA A 147 -31.24 -6.82 7.69
C ALA A 147 -31.47 -5.29 7.68
N GLN A 148 -30.45 -4.53 7.24
CA GLN A 148 -30.44 -3.09 7.03
C GLN A 148 -29.75 -2.77 5.71
N THR A 149 -30.07 -1.61 5.13
CA THR A 149 -29.35 -1.01 4.00
C THR A 149 -27.85 -0.93 4.30
N ASP A 150 -27.00 -1.15 3.29
CA ASP A 150 -25.56 -0.93 3.45
C ASP A 150 -25.28 0.57 3.67
N THR A 151 -24.78 0.90 4.86
CA THR A 151 -24.38 2.26 5.26
C THR A 151 -22.89 2.36 5.59
N TYR A 152 -22.05 1.41 5.16
CA TYR A 152 -20.62 1.48 5.44
C TYR A 152 -19.98 2.59 4.59
N GLY A 153 -19.45 3.65 5.22
CA GLY A 153 -18.94 4.85 4.56
C GLY A 153 -18.07 4.59 3.32
N PRO A 154 -17.06 3.70 3.39
CA PRO A 154 -16.24 3.34 2.23
C PRO A 154 -17.03 2.74 1.05
N HIS A 155 -18.10 1.97 1.29
CA HIS A 155 -18.98 1.46 0.24
C HIS A 155 -19.82 2.58 -0.39
N VAL A 156 -20.41 3.45 0.42
CA VAL A 156 -21.20 4.61 -0.02
C VAL A 156 -20.35 5.58 -0.86
N MET A 157 -19.09 5.80 -0.45
CA MET A 157 -18.14 6.65 -1.17
C MET A 157 -17.87 6.20 -2.61
N VAL A 158 -17.87 4.89 -2.85
CA VAL A 158 -17.55 4.27 -4.16
C VAL A 158 -18.77 3.64 -4.86
N GLY A 159 -19.97 3.79 -4.30
CA GLY A 159 -21.22 3.29 -4.90
C GLY A 159 -21.46 1.79 -4.75
N ALA A 160 -20.71 1.08 -3.90
CA ALA A 160 -20.90 -0.36 -3.68
C ALA A 160 -22.20 -0.66 -2.91
N ASP A 161 -22.60 0.25 -2.02
CA ASP A 161 -23.89 0.27 -1.32
C ASP A 161 -25.07 0.03 -2.27
N LYS A 162 -25.05 0.67 -3.45
CA LYS A 162 -26.10 0.55 -4.47
C LYS A 162 -26.13 -0.84 -5.10
N LEU A 163 -24.97 -1.45 -5.34
CA LEU A 163 -24.89 -2.81 -5.90
C LEU A 163 -25.28 -3.87 -4.86
N HIS A 164 -24.95 -3.66 -3.60
CA HIS A 164 -25.44 -4.48 -2.47
C HIS A 164 -26.96 -4.39 -2.31
N ASN A 165 -27.54 -3.18 -2.43
CA ASN A 165 -28.99 -2.99 -2.46
C ASN A 165 -29.68 -3.61 -3.70
N GLU A 166 -28.95 -3.78 -4.81
CA GLU A 166 -29.37 -4.57 -5.98
C GLU A 166 -29.13 -6.09 -5.82
N GLY A 167 -28.63 -6.56 -4.67
CA GLY A 167 -28.39 -7.97 -4.37
C GLY A 167 -27.10 -8.57 -4.96
N SER A 168 -26.16 -7.74 -5.43
CA SER A 168 -24.93 -8.19 -6.07
C SER A 168 -23.74 -8.16 -5.11
N PHE A 169 -23.24 -9.33 -4.69
CA PHE A 169 -22.24 -9.47 -3.62
C PHE A 169 -20.91 -10.15 -4.04
N GLY A 170 -20.61 -10.25 -5.34
CA GLY A 170 -19.33 -10.81 -5.83
C GLY A 170 -19.30 -12.33 -6.01
N ALA A 171 -20.46 -13.00 -6.04
CA ALA A 171 -20.58 -14.46 -6.13
C ALA A 171 -19.76 -15.08 -7.27
N GLY A 172 -19.05 -16.18 -6.96
CA GLY A 172 -18.34 -17.00 -7.96
C GLY A 172 -17.05 -16.38 -8.53
N ILE A 173 -16.59 -15.25 -7.97
CA ILE A 173 -15.29 -14.65 -8.29
C ILE A 173 -14.26 -15.10 -7.26
N LYS A 174 -13.11 -15.58 -7.73
CA LYS A 174 -11.95 -15.96 -6.93
C LYS A 174 -10.98 -14.79 -6.80
N VAL A 175 -10.69 -14.37 -5.58
CA VAL A 175 -9.70 -13.32 -5.29
C VAL A 175 -8.51 -13.92 -4.54
N GLY A 176 -7.33 -13.84 -5.14
CA GLY A 176 -6.08 -14.23 -4.50
C GLY A 176 -5.50 -13.07 -3.69
N VAL A 177 -5.38 -13.22 -2.38
CA VAL A 177 -4.77 -12.23 -1.49
C VAL A 177 -3.34 -12.68 -1.19
N ILE A 178 -2.35 -11.92 -1.65
CA ILE A 178 -0.93 -12.21 -1.39
C ILE A 178 -0.46 -11.24 -0.29
N ASP A 179 -0.22 -11.76 0.92
CA ASP A 179 -0.02 -10.94 2.12
C ASP A 179 0.67 -11.76 3.25
N THR A 180 0.60 -11.27 4.49
CA THR A 180 1.05 -11.89 5.75
C THR A 180 0.28 -13.15 6.17
N GLY A 181 -0.81 -13.50 5.47
CA GLY A 181 -1.69 -14.63 5.77
C GLY A 181 -3.09 -14.19 6.23
N ILE A 182 -3.99 -15.15 6.47
CA ILE A 182 -5.37 -14.85 6.91
C ILE A 182 -5.76 -15.73 8.10
N ASP A 183 -6.23 -15.11 9.19
CA ASP A 183 -6.91 -15.81 10.27
C ASP A 183 -8.35 -16.18 9.84
N TYR A 184 -8.48 -17.25 9.07
CA TYR A 184 -9.78 -17.79 8.64
C TYR A 184 -10.67 -18.30 9.78
N THR A 185 -10.14 -18.38 11.02
CA THR A 185 -10.94 -18.69 12.21
C THR A 185 -11.75 -17.48 12.71
N HIS A 186 -11.65 -16.34 12.03
CA HIS A 186 -12.45 -15.17 12.33
C HIS A 186 -13.95 -15.39 11.98
N PRO A 187 -14.91 -15.03 12.86
CA PRO A 187 -16.35 -15.22 12.62
C PRO A 187 -16.86 -14.56 11.35
N ALA A 188 -16.32 -13.40 10.98
CA ALA A 188 -16.69 -12.71 9.76
C ALA A 188 -16.33 -13.50 8.47
N PHE A 189 -15.43 -14.49 8.52
CA PHE A 189 -15.13 -15.41 7.40
C PHE A 189 -15.85 -16.76 7.50
N GLY A 190 -16.64 -16.97 8.56
CA GLY A 190 -17.42 -18.19 8.80
C GLY A 190 -16.74 -19.22 9.72
N ASN A 191 -15.65 -18.86 10.40
CA ASN A 191 -14.86 -19.76 11.25
C ASN A 191 -14.36 -21.04 10.51
N CYS A 192 -14.11 -20.98 9.20
CA CYS A 192 -13.81 -22.17 8.42
C CYS A 192 -12.89 -21.90 7.22
N TYR A 193 -12.23 -22.97 6.77
CA TYR A 193 -11.24 -22.96 5.71
C TYR A 193 -11.42 -24.15 4.74
N GLY A 194 -11.20 -23.91 3.45
CA GLY A 194 -11.01 -24.99 2.46
C GLY A 194 -12.24 -25.84 2.15
N LYS A 195 -13.45 -25.38 2.50
CA LYS A 195 -14.71 -26.14 2.39
C LYS A 195 -15.82 -25.30 1.74
N PRO A 196 -16.83 -25.94 1.11
CA PRO A 196 -18.06 -25.28 0.67
C PRO A 196 -18.66 -24.39 1.76
N GLY A 197 -19.07 -23.16 1.39
CA GLY A 197 -19.64 -22.21 2.33
C GLY A 197 -18.65 -21.38 3.17
N CYS A 198 -17.34 -21.60 3.04
CA CYS A 198 -16.31 -20.72 3.65
C CYS A 198 -16.00 -19.53 2.75
N THR A 199 -15.72 -18.36 3.33
CA THR A 199 -15.18 -17.21 2.57
C THR A 199 -13.76 -17.52 2.11
N VAL A 200 -12.92 -18.10 2.97
CA VAL A 200 -11.54 -18.50 2.65
C VAL A 200 -11.51 -19.96 2.20
N VAL A 201 -11.35 -20.20 0.90
CA VAL A 201 -11.51 -21.53 0.26
C VAL A 201 -10.20 -22.23 -0.08
N GLY A 202 -9.06 -21.56 0.09
CA GLY A 202 -7.76 -22.12 -0.28
C GLY A 202 -6.61 -21.18 0.01
N GLY A 203 -5.43 -21.53 -0.48
CA GLY A 203 -4.22 -20.75 -0.26
C GLY A 203 -2.95 -21.59 -0.16
N TYR A 204 -1.86 -20.92 0.14
CA TYR A 204 -0.55 -21.52 0.34
C TYR A 204 0.35 -20.60 1.17
N SER A 205 1.08 -21.12 2.16
CA SER A 205 2.20 -20.40 2.76
C SER A 205 3.51 -20.75 2.08
N PHE A 206 4.37 -19.75 1.96
CA PHE A 206 5.75 -19.86 1.47
C PHE A 206 6.80 -19.61 2.57
N VAL A 207 6.34 -19.24 3.76
CA VAL A 207 7.14 -18.89 4.93
C VAL A 207 6.50 -19.46 6.20
N SER A 208 7.30 -19.76 7.19
CA SER A 208 6.88 -20.14 8.54
C SER A 208 6.77 -18.94 9.48
N ASP A 209 6.16 -19.15 10.64
CA ASP A 209 6.08 -18.15 11.71
C ASP A 209 7.46 -17.67 12.18
N ASN A 210 8.46 -18.56 12.20
CA ASN A 210 9.85 -18.29 12.60
C ASN A 210 10.78 -17.77 11.47
N ASN A 211 10.21 -17.25 10.37
CA ASN A 211 10.96 -16.62 9.28
C ASN A 211 11.97 -17.58 8.60
N THR A 212 11.50 -18.77 8.23
CA THR A 212 12.18 -19.72 7.33
C THR A 212 11.29 -20.03 6.12
N ILE A 213 11.86 -20.48 4.99
CA ILE A 213 11.01 -20.97 3.89
C ILE A 213 10.28 -22.23 4.34
N ALA A 214 8.95 -22.20 4.27
CA ALA A 214 8.09 -23.35 4.54
C ALA A 214 6.94 -23.35 3.53
N LEU A 215 6.80 -24.46 2.80
CA LEU A 215 5.71 -24.66 1.85
C LEU A 215 4.57 -25.40 2.55
N SER A 216 3.44 -24.71 2.78
CA SER A 216 2.29 -25.24 3.54
C SER A 216 0.99 -24.95 2.81
N THR A 217 0.02 -25.86 2.89
CA THR A 217 -1.36 -25.60 2.47
C THR A 217 -2.17 -24.85 3.53
N ASP A 218 -1.63 -24.62 4.73
CA ASP A 218 -2.22 -23.72 5.72
C ASP A 218 -1.53 -22.34 5.65
N PRO A 219 -2.24 -21.29 5.21
CA PRO A 219 -1.73 -19.93 5.11
C PRO A 219 -1.99 -19.07 6.36
N ARG A 220 -2.50 -19.65 7.46
CA ARG A 220 -2.76 -18.93 8.70
C ARG A 220 -1.46 -18.63 9.45
N PRO A 221 -1.25 -17.38 9.93
CA PRO A 221 -0.23 -17.09 10.93
C PRO A 221 -0.65 -17.56 12.32
N ASP A 222 0.25 -18.20 13.06
CA ASP A 222 0.08 -18.49 14.49
C ASP A 222 1.20 -17.81 15.27
N CYS A 223 0.97 -16.54 15.60
CA CYS A 223 1.92 -15.66 16.26
C CYS A 223 1.46 -15.38 17.70
N ASP A 224 2.40 -15.45 18.64
CA ASP A 224 2.17 -15.15 20.07
C ASP A 224 2.54 -13.71 20.45
N ASP A 225 3.14 -12.95 19.53
CA ASP A 225 3.43 -11.52 19.68
C ASP A 225 2.26 -10.68 19.12
N TYR A 226 1.80 -9.73 19.92
CA TYR A 226 0.68 -8.85 19.61
C TYR A 226 1.06 -7.37 19.59
N GLY A 227 2.35 -7.01 19.69
CA GLY A 227 2.81 -5.62 19.70
C GLY A 227 2.32 -4.81 18.48
N ILE A 228 2.34 -3.48 18.58
CA ILE A 228 1.90 -2.57 17.50
C ILE A 228 2.73 -2.77 16.22
N GLU A 229 4.00 -3.18 16.36
CA GLU A 229 4.90 -3.50 15.26
C GLU A 229 4.60 -4.86 14.58
N SER A 230 3.69 -5.67 15.15
CA SER A 230 3.41 -7.04 14.72
C SER A 230 2.48 -7.07 13.50
N SER A 231 3.09 -7.08 12.31
CA SER A 231 2.42 -6.96 11.01
C SER A 231 1.61 -8.17 10.54
N TRP A 232 1.64 -9.30 11.25
CA TRP A 232 1.02 -10.57 10.81
C TRP A 232 -0.52 -10.53 10.70
N GLY A 233 -1.18 -9.56 11.33
CA GLY A 233 -2.62 -9.36 11.18
C GLY A 233 -3.05 -8.67 9.88
N HIS A 234 -2.11 -8.06 9.15
CA HIS A 234 -2.38 -7.21 7.99
C HIS A 234 -3.22 -7.91 6.90
N GLY A 235 -2.89 -9.16 6.58
CA GLY A 235 -3.60 -9.93 5.54
C GLY A 235 -5.00 -10.35 5.96
N THR A 236 -5.24 -10.48 7.27
CA THR A 236 -6.58 -10.67 7.84
C THR A 236 -7.43 -9.39 7.67
N HIS A 237 -6.82 -8.21 7.78
CA HIS A 237 -7.48 -6.92 7.51
C HIS A 237 -7.81 -6.72 6.04
N VAL A 238 -6.82 -6.96 5.16
CA VAL A 238 -6.96 -6.93 3.70
C VAL A 238 -8.06 -7.88 3.21
N ALA A 239 -8.11 -9.10 3.74
CA ALA A 239 -9.15 -10.07 3.43
C ALA A 239 -10.55 -9.64 3.91
N GLY A 240 -10.63 -8.95 5.05
CA GLY A 240 -11.89 -8.45 5.58
C GLY A 240 -12.52 -7.39 4.68
N VAL A 241 -11.70 -6.48 4.14
CA VAL A 241 -12.15 -5.45 3.19
C VAL A 241 -12.75 -6.06 1.93
N ILE A 242 -12.29 -7.25 1.51
CA ILE A 242 -12.88 -8.00 0.39
C ILE A 242 -14.13 -8.76 0.85
N GLY A 243 -14.00 -9.67 1.81
CA GLY A 243 -14.95 -10.78 1.99
C GLY A 243 -15.55 -10.95 3.39
N ALA A 244 -15.34 -10.01 4.32
CA ALA A 244 -15.96 -10.12 5.63
C ALA A 244 -17.50 -10.11 5.54
N HIS A 245 -18.15 -10.86 6.43
CA HIS A 245 -19.59 -10.78 6.67
C HIS A 245 -19.88 -11.08 8.15
N ASP A 246 -20.09 -10.01 8.93
CA ASP A 246 -20.44 -10.04 10.34
C ASP A 246 -21.76 -9.31 10.62
N ASN A 247 -22.80 -10.10 10.92
CA ASN A 247 -24.12 -9.60 11.29
C ASN A 247 -24.18 -9.00 12.70
N VAL A 248 -23.17 -9.21 13.57
CA VAL A 248 -23.15 -8.66 14.94
C VAL A 248 -22.72 -7.19 14.94
N ARG A 249 -21.67 -6.83 14.19
CA ARG A 249 -21.27 -5.42 13.99
C ARG A 249 -21.97 -4.74 12.81
N ASN A 250 -22.84 -5.45 12.07
CA ASN A 250 -23.38 -5.02 10.77
C ASN A 250 -22.26 -4.57 9.80
N PHE A 251 -21.18 -5.35 9.76
CA PHE A 251 -19.99 -5.07 8.94
C PHE A 251 -19.88 -6.12 7.82
N THR A 252 -19.73 -5.65 6.59
CA THR A 252 -19.51 -6.51 5.43
C THR A 252 -18.40 -5.93 4.56
N GLY A 253 -17.60 -6.78 3.93
CA GLY A 253 -16.61 -6.38 2.94
C GLY A 253 -17.27 -6.03 1.60
N MET A 254 -16.46 -5.56 0.66
CA MET A 254 -16.87 -5.09 -0.66
C MET A 254 -17.47 -6.19 -1.56
N ALA A 255 -17.14 -7.46 -1.36
CA ALA A 255 -17.61 -8.60 -2.13
C ALA A 255 -17.76 -9.85 -1.24
N PRO A 256 -18.74 -9.88 -0.32
CA PRO A 256 -18.81 -10.89 0.75
C PRO A 256 -19.17 -12.31 0.28
N GLN A 257 -19.59 -12.48 -0.98
CA GLN A 257 -19.78 -13.78 -1.63
C GLN A 257 -18.62 -14.18 -2.57
N ALA A 258 -17.55 -13.39 -2.63
CA ALA A 258 -16.33 -13.78 -3.33
C ALA A 258 -15.57 -14.90 -2.58
N LEU A 259 -14.84 -15.71 -3.34
CA LEU A 259 -14.04 -16.82 -2.83
C LEU A 259 -12.59 -16.36 -2.64
N ILE A 260 -12.11 -16.25 -1.40
CA ILE A 260 -10.76 -15.78 -1.10
C ILE A 260 -9.78 -16.95 -1.02
N SER A 261 -8.60 -16.81 -1.62
CA SER A 261 -7.45 -17.70 -1.40
C SER A 261 -6.25 -16.92 -0.88
N ALA A 262 -5.62 -17.39 0.20
CA ALA A 262 -4.56 -16.67 0.90
C ALA A 262 -3.16 -17.18 0.52
N TYR A 263 -2.30 -16.32 0.02
CA TYR A 263 -0.92 -16.66 -0.31
C TYR A 263 0.02 -15.95 0.66
N ARG A 264 0.45 -16.67 1.71
CA ARG A 264 1.23 -16.11 2.81
C ARG A 264 2.72 -15.99 2.44
N ILE A 265 3.22 -14.76 2.47
CA ILE A 265 4.60 -14.40 2.09
C ILE A 265 5.43 -13.78 3.22
N ALA A 266 4.82 -13.42 4.36
CA ALA A 266 5.52 -12.88 5.52
C ALA A 266 5.34 -13.71 6.80
N SER A 267 6.39 -13.73 7.62
CA SER A 267 6.46 -14.35 8.94
C SER A 267 5.81 -13.47 10.02
N CYS A 268 5.81 -13.94 11.28
CA CYS A 268 5.34 -13.12 12.41
C CYS A 268 6.17 -11.82 12.60
N THR A 269 7.42 -11.82 12.14
CA THR A 269 8.34 -10.67 12.24
C THR A 269 8.32 -9.77 11.00
N GLY A 270 7.30 -9.87 10.13
CA GLY A 270 7.05 -8.92 9.04
C GLY A 270 8.00 -8.95 7.84
N ILE A 271 8.84 -9.98 7.70
CA ILE A 271 9.82 -10.06 6.60
C ILE A 271 9.23 -10.85 5.43
N SER A 272 9.19 -10.22 4.25
CA SER A 272 8.90 -10.83 2.96
C SER A 272 10.04 -10.55 1.99
N ALA A 273 10.33 -11.51 1.11
CA ALA A 273 11.41 -11.42 0.12
C ALA A 273 10.84 -11.41 -1.31
N PRO A 274 11.48 -10.71 -2.28
CA PRO A 274 11.03 -10.66 -3.66
C PRO A 274 10.87 -12.03 -4.35
N ASP A 275 11.69 -13.03 -4.00
CA ASP A 275 11.58 -14.38 -4.54
C ASP A 275 10.35 -15.14 -4.03
N ILE A 276 10.04 -14.97 -2.73
CA ILE A 276 8.84 -15.52 -2.10
C ILE A 276 7.58 -14.90 -2.70
N ALA A 277 7.57 -13.56 -2.87
CA ALA A 277 6.46 -12.88 -3.53
C ALA A 277 6.29 -13.33 -4.98
N ALA A 278 7.38 -13.45 -5.75
CA ALA A 278 7.32 -14.00 -7.12
C ALA A 278 6.74 -15.43 -7.14
N ALA A 279 7.14 -16.30 -6.21
CA ALA A 279 6.61 -17.67 -6.12
C ALA A 279 5.10 -17.68 -5.79
N ALA A 280 4.66 -16.80 -4.89
CA ALA A 280 3.26 -16.64 -4.54
C ALA A 280 2.40 -16.11 -5.70
N ILE A 281 2.90 -15.14 -6.48
CA ILE A 281 2.21 -14.60 -7.65
C ILE A 281 2.02 -15.67 -8.72
N VAL A 282 3.08 -16.45 -9.01
CA VAL A 282 3.01 -17.59 -9.95
C VAL A 282 2.00 -18.63 -9.49
N LYS A 283 1.99 -18.97 -8.19
CA LYS A 283 1.05 -19.92 -7.60
C LYS A 283 -0.40 -19.43 -7.65
N ALA A 284 -0.66 -18.17 -7.33
CA ALA A 284 -1.99 -17.56 -7.41
C ALA A 284 -2.54 -17.56 -8.86
N TYR A 285 -1.68 -17.32 -9.86
CA TYR A 285 -2.05 -17.49 -11.27
C TYR A 285 -2.37 -18.97 -11.61
N GLN A 286 -1.52 -19.91 -11.18
CA GLN A 286 -1.71 -21.35 -11.43
C GLN A 286 -2.99 -21.91 -10.79
N ASP A 287 -3.39 -21.40 -9.62
CA ASP A 287 -4.64 -21.79 -8.94
C ASP A 287 -5.90 -21.15 -9.57
N GLY A 288 -5.72 -20.36 -10.63
CA GLY A 288 -6.78 -19.80 -11.46
C GLY A 288 -7.61 -18.77 -10.70
N MET A 289 -6.94 -17.85 -10.01
CA MET A 289 -7.58 -16.67 -9.42
C MET A 289 -8.11 -15.75 -10.53
N ASP A 290 -9.32 -15.20 -10.33
CA ASP A 290 -9.93 -14.27 -11.28
C ASP A 290 -9.39 -12.85 -11.11
N ILE A 291 -8.86 -12.52 -9.92
CA ILE A 291 -8.24 -11.26 -9.53
C ILE A 291 -7.15 -11.58 -8.51
N ILE A 292 -5.99 -10.92 -8.58
CA ILE A 292 -4.94 -10.99 -7.55
C ILE A 292 -4.82 -9.62 -6.88
N SER A 293 -4.78 -9.60 -5.55
CA SER A 293 -4.63 -8.40 -4.71
C SER A 293 -3.33 -8.49 -3.91
N MET A 294 -2.51 -7.44 -3.97
CA MET A 294 -1.19 -7.38 -3.35
C MET A 294 -0.98 -6.04 -2.65
N SER A 295 -1.07 -6.06 -1.32
CA SER A 295 -0.97 -4.88 -0.46
C SER A 295 0.43 -4.69 0.12
N PHE A 296 1.46 -4.86 -0.72
CA PHE A 296 2.86 -4.73 -0.36
C PHE A 296 3.70 -4.29 -1.55
N SER A 297 4.90 -3.77 -1.27
CA SER A 297 5.91 -3.47 -2.29
C SER A 297 7.32 -3.60 -1.72
N PHE A 298 8.31 -3.55 -2.61
CA PHE A 298 9.74 -3.59 -2.35
C PHE A 298 10.41 -2.33 -2.89
N ALA A 299 11.58 -2.00 -2.33
CA ALA A 299 12.41 -0.88 -2.76
C ALA A 299 12.96 -1.07 -4.18
N SER A 300 12.22 -0.56 -5.19
CA SER A 300 12.64 -0.37 -6.57
C SER A 300 11.53 0.28 -7.38
N GLY A 301 11.78 1.39 -8.08
CA GLY A 301 10.77 1.99 -8.98
C GLY A 301 10.64 1.34 -10.36
N TRP A 302 11.44 0.30 -10.63
CA TRP A 302 11.75 -0.13 -12.00
C TRP A 302 10.85 -1.27 -12.48
N GLN A 303 10.21 -1.08 -13.64
CA GLN A 303 9.38 -2.10 -14.31
C GLN A 303 10.17 -3.36 -14.71
N GLN A 304 11.49 -3.23 -14.78
CA GLN A 304 12.46 -4.28 -15.11
C GLN A 304 12.74 -5.23 -13.94
N ALA A 305 12.37 -4.87 -12.70
CA ALA A 305 12.58 -5.72 -11.53
C ALA A 305 11.85 -7.07 -11.69
N PHE A 306 12.46 -8.17 -11.23
CA PHE A 306 11.93 -9.52 -11.46
C PHE A 306 10.45 -9.68 -11.09
N VAL A 307 10.03 -9.19 -9.91
CA VAL A 307 8.63 -9.23 -9.45
C VAL A 307 7.71 -8.43 -10.36
N ALA A 308 8.12 -7.24 -10.83
CA ALA A 308 7.33 -6.43 -11.76
C ALA A 308 7.17 -7.10 -13.14
N ARG A 309 8.21 -7.80 -13.62
CA ARG A 309 8.15 -8.61 -14.85
C ARG A 309 7.20 -9.81 -14.71
N ILE A 310 7.21 -10.49 -13.55
CA ILE A 310 6.29 -11.59 -13.22
C ILE A 310 4.84 -11.07 -13.21
N VAL A 311 4.55 -9.97 -12.51
CA VAL A 311 3.22 -9.34 -12.49
C VAL A 311 2.76 -8.95 -13.90
N SER A 312 3.62 -8.29 -14.69
CA SER A 312 3.28 -7.91 -16.07
C SER A 312 2.96 -9.12 -16.94
N SER A 313 3.62 -10.26 -16.70
CA SER A 313 3.33 -11.51 -17.42
C SER A 313 1.97 -12.10 -17.02
N VAL A 314 1.66 -12.16 -15.72
CA VAL A 314 0.35 -12.61 -15.21
C VAL A 314 -0.80 -11.76 -15.76
N VAL A 315 -0.63 -10.44 -15.81
CA VAL A 315 -1.58 -9.52 -16.44
C VAL A 315 -1.74 -9.82 -17.93
N SER A 316 -0.63 -9.98 -18.66
CA SER A 316 -0.68 -10.30 -20.10
C SER A 316 -1.33 -11.66 -20.41
N LEU A 317 -1.35 -12.57 -19.43
CA LEU A 317 -2.01 -13.87 -19.49
C LEU A 317 -3.49 -13.82 -19.05
N GLY A 318 -4.04 -12.63 -18.83
CA GLY A 318 -5.48 -12.38 -18.64
C GLY A 318 -5.96 -12.22 -17.20
N THR A 319 -5.08 -12.29 -16.20
CA THR A 319 -5.44 -12.14 -14.78
C THR A 319 -5.17 -10.72 -14.29
N PRO A 320 -6.20 -9.92 -13.91
CA PRO A 320 -6.00 -8.62 -13.29
C PRO A 320 -5.22 -8.74 -11.98
N VAL A 321 -4.25 -7.84 -11.81
CA VAL A 321 -3.46 -7.70 -10.58
C VAL A 321 -3.64 -6.29 -10.05
N VAL A 322 -4.11 -6.16 -8.81
CA VAL A 322 -4.37 -4.90 -8.11
C VAL A 322 -3.29 -4.70 -7.05
N LEU A 323 -2.60 -3.56 -7.09
CA LEU A 323 -1.39 -3.27 -6.31
C LEU A 323 -1.55 -2.01 -5.47
N SER A 324 -0.94 -1.96 -4.29
CA SER A 324 -0.81 -0.73 -3.50
C SER A 324 0.16 0.27 -4.13
N MET A 325 -0.19 1.56 -4.17
CA MET A 325 0.73 2.62 -4.61
C MET A 325 1.94 2.81 -3.68
N GLY A 326 1.81 2.49 -2.39
CA GLY A 326 2.82 2.76 -1.36
C GLY A 326 2.37 3.85 -0.38
N ASN A 327 3.02 3.88 0.78
CA ASN A 327 2.65 4.73 1.92
C ASN A 327 3.72 5.78 2.28
N SER A 328 4.66 6.06 1.37
CA SER A 328 5.76 7.02 1.57
C SER A 328 5.52 8.32 0.80
N GLY A 329 4.27 8.77 0.63
CA GLY A 329 3.94 10.03 -0.05
C GLY A 329 4.62 11.28 0.54
N GLU A 330 5.08 11.18 1.80
CA GLU A 330 5.88 12.20 2.49
C GLU A 330 7.34 12.27 1.98
N THR A 331 7.88 11.24 1.32
CA THR A 331 9.18 11.32 0.62
C THR A 331 9.12 12.14 -0.66
N GLY A 332 7.91 12.52 -1.10
CA GLY A 332 7.67 13.39 -2.25
C GLY A 332 7.42 12.63 -3.55
N MET A 333 7.78 13.24 -4.67
CA MET A 333 7.53 12.71 -6.01
C MET A 333 8.68 11.84 -6.53
N PHE A 334 8.34 10.97 -7.47
CA PHE A 334 9.27 10.08 -8.15
C PHE A 334 10.02 9.05 -7.29
N ASP A 335 9.39 8.61 -6.21
CA ASP A 335 9.82 7.46 -5.40
C ASP A 335 8.83 6.28 -5.47
N PRO A 336 8.50 5.74 -6.67
CA PRO A 336 7.63 4.57 -6.76
C PRO A 336 8.36 3.29 -6.33
N THR A 337 7.58 2.28 -5.93
CA THR A 337 8.08 0.98 -5.46
C THR A 337 7.70 -0.17 -6.43
N SER A 338 8.16 -1.40 -6.16
CA SER A 338 7.97 -2.56 -7.03
C SER A 338 7.13 -3.62 -6.33
N PRO A 339 6.13 -4.24 -6.96
CA PRO A 339 5.84 -4.18 -8.40
C PRO A 339 4.86 -3.07 -8.79
N THR A 340 4.66 -2.04 -7.96
CA THR A 340 3.60 -1.02 -8.11
C THR A 340 3.45 -0.42 -9.51
N LEU A 341 4.53 -0.25 -10.28
CA LEU A 341 4.46 0.26 -11.66
C LEU A 341 4.49 -0.81 -12.77
N ALA A 342 4.29 -2.09 -12.44
CA ALA A 342 4.28 -3.19 -13.40
C ALA A 342 3.27 -2.94 -14.55
N LYS A 343 3.70 -3.23 -15.79
CA LYS A 343 2.91 -2.89 -16.98
C LYS A 343 1.57 -3.63 -16.97
N GLY A 344 0.49 -2.84 -17.01
CA GLY A 344 -0.89 -3.32 -17.05
C GLY A 344 -1.49 -3.73 -15.70
N ALA A 345 -0.72 -3.69 -14.60
CA ALA A 345 -1.28 -3.82 -13.26
C ALA A 345 -2.14 -2.60 -12.90
N TYR A 346 -3.05 -2.76 -11.95
CA TYR A 346 -3.91 -1.68 -11.47
C TYR A 346 -3.44 -1.16 -10.11
N SER A 347 -2.69 -0.07 -10.14
CA SER A 347 -2.05 0.52 -8.95
C SER A 347 -3.00 1.49 -8.26
N VAL A 348 -3.17 1.33 -6.94
CA VAL A 348 -4.26 1.97 -6.18
C VAL A 348 -3.73 2.96 -5.14
N ALA A 349 -4.13 4.22 -5.29
CA ALA A 349 -3.86 5.29 -4.34
C ALA A 349 -4.89 5.29 -3.17
N SER A 350 -4.68 6.09 -2.13
CA SER A 350 -5.55 6.10 -0.93
C SER A 350 -6.25 7.43 -0.69
N VAL A 351 -7.59 7.36 -0.62
CA VAL A 351 -8.46 8.42 -0.09
C VAL A 351 -8.86 8.08 1.35
N GLN A 352 -8.95 9.12 2.18
CA GLN A 352 -9.37 9.04 3.58
C GLN A 352 -10.89 8.81 3.68
N ASN A 353 -11.32 7.90 4.56
CA ASN A 353 -12.73 7.61 4.80
C ASN A 353 -13.48 8.86 5.29
N LYS A 354 -14.71 9.06 4.81
CA LYS A 354 -15.62 10.13 5.26
C LYS A 354 -16.26 9.84 6.61
N ASP A 355 -16.22 8.60 7.05
CA ASP A 355 -16.79 8.15 8.31
C ASP A 355 -15.68 7.75 9.30
N LEU A 356 -15.98 7.97 10.59
CA LEU A 356 -15.17 7.58 11.73
C LEU A 356 -16.02 6.66 12.61
N TYR A 357 -15.41 5.63 13.18
CA TYR A 357 -16.09 4.65 14.00
C TYR A 357 -15.73 4.84 15.47
N GLY A 358 -16.70 4.61 16.34
CA GLY A 358 -16.51 4.76 17.77
C GLY A 358 -17.69 4.24 18.55
N TYR A 359 -17.75 4.60 19.82
CA TYR A 359 -18.80 4.15 20.72
C TYR A 359 -19.28 5.27 21.65
N THR A 360 -20.52 5.15 22.14
CA THR A 360 -21.08 6.06 23.15
C THR A 360 -20.56 5.74 24.56
N PHE A 361 -20.47 6.76 25.39
CA PHE A 361 -20.28 6.64 26.84
C PHE A 361 -21.10 7.70 27.58
N ALA A 362 -21.43 7.45 28.85
CA ALA A 362 -22.13 8.43 29.68
C ALA A 362 -21.16 9.16 30.63
N ILE A 363 -21.29 10.48 30.67
CA ILE A 363 -20.59 11.39 31.57
C ILE A 363 -21.57 11.75 32.68
N LYS A 364 -21.26 11.38 33.92
CA LYS A 364 -22.05 11.70 35.11
C LYS A 364 -21.31 12.75 35.93
N SER A 365 -21.95 13.88 36.21
CA SER A 365 -21.37 14.95 37.03
C SER A 365 -22.32 15.44 38.11
N SER A 366 -21.78 15.73 39.30
CA SER A 366 -22.52 16.41 40.38
C SER A 366 -21.60 17.38 41.13
N LYS A 367 -22.20 18.39 41.77
CA LYS A 367 -21.49 19.19 42.78
C LYS A 367 -21.25 18.30 44.01
N SER A 368 -20.13 18.50 44.72
CA SER A 368 -19.81 17.70 45.92
C SER A 368 -20.84 17.80 47.06
N SER A 369 -21.72 18.81 47.04
CA SER A 369 -22.80 19.01 48.02
C SER A 369 -24.21 18.70 47.50
N ASP A 370 -24.37 18.24 46.26
CA ASP A 370 -25.68 18.03 45.63
C ASP A 370 -25.93 16.54 45.33
N SER A 371 -27.13 16.06 45.62
CA SER A 371 -27.57 14.70 45.30
C SER A 371 -28.00 14.54 43.84
N LYS A 372 -28.22 15.64 43.12
CA LYS A 372 -28.61 15.62 41.70
C LYS A 372 -27.39 15.35 40.81
N VAL A 373 -27.44 14.22 40.11
CA VAL A 373 -26.45 13.84 39.08
C VAL A 373 -26.95 14.29 37.71
N ASN A 374 -26.19 15.17 37.05
CA ASN A 374 -26.39 15.45 35.64
C ASN A 374 -25.71 14.36 34.81
N THR A 375 -26.42 13.81 33.82
CA THR A 375 -25.90 12.75 32.94
C THR A 375 -26.01 13.21 31.49
N THR A 376 -24.88 13.27 30.78
CA THR A 376 -24.85 13.51 29.33
C THR A 376 -24.23 12.32 28.61
N VAL A 377 -24.66 12.03 27.40
CA VAL A 377 -24.03 11.02 26.53
C VAL A 377 -23.07 11.74 25.57
N SER A 378 -21.88 11.19 25.41
CA SER A 378 -20.88 11.62 24.41
C SER A 378 -20.36 10.38 23.67
N SER A 379 -19.47 10.58 22.70
CA SER A 379 -18.87 9.53 21.87
C SER A 379 -17.36 9.62 21.91
N TYR A 380 -16.68 8.47 21.82
CA TYR A 380 -15.24 8.38 21.66
C TYR A 380 -14.91 7.51 20.43
N LEU A 381 -13.88 7.90 19.68
CA LEU A 381 -13.28 7.10 18.63
C LEU A 381 -12.45 5.99 19.25
N SER A 382 -12.67 4.77 18.77
CA SER A 382 -11.88 3.56 19.04
C SER A 382 -12.39 2.44 18.14
N THR A 383 -11.51 1.51 17.78
CA THR A 383 -11.83 0.26 17.10
C THR A 383 -12.74 -0.64 17.94
N ASN A 384 -12.51 -0.74 19.25
CA ASN A 384 -13.16 -1.69 20.15
C ASN A 384 -13.73 -1.00 21.40
N PRO A 385 -14.90 -1.41 21.92
CA PRO A 385 -15.51 -0.72 23.05
C PRO A 385 -14.65 -0.89 24.32
N ILE A 386 -14.47 0.18 25.09
CA ILE A 386 -13.75 0.18 26.36
C ILE A 386 -14.53 -0.70 27.34
N LYS A 387 -13.91 -1.79 27.78
CA LYS A 387 -14.49 -2.76 28.71
C LYS A 387 -14.23 -2.29 30.14
N MET A 388 -15.18 -1.54 30.71
CA MET A 388 -15.13 -1.08 32.10
C MET A 388 -16.43 -1.47 32.84
N THR A 389 -16.32 -2.22 33.93
CA THR A 389 -17.46 -2.80 34.66
C THR A 389 -18.00 -1.93 35.80
N SER A 390 -17.26 -0.90 36.22
CA SER A 390 -17.63 0.00 37.32
C SER A 390 -17.28 1.44 36.99
N SER A 391 -18.15 2.39 37.34
CA SER A 391 -17.91 3.82 37.08
C SER A 391 -16.72 4.36 37.89
N LEU A 392 -15.73 4.93 37.21
CA LEU A 392 -14.51 5.49 37.82
C LEU A 392 -14.50 7.03 37.77
N PRO A 393 -13.86 7.70 38.75
CA PRO A 393 -13.62 9.14 38.73
C PRO A 393 -12.64 9.55 37.63
N VAL A 394 -12.75 10.79 37.16
CA VAL A 394 -11.82 11.36 36.18
C VAL A 394 -10.56 11.90 36.86
N TYR A 395 -9.38 11.57 36.34
CA TYR A 395 -8.12 12.27 36.61
C TYR A 395 -7.78 13.15 35.40
N VAL A 396 -7.53 14.44 35.60
CA VAL A 396 -7.14 15.35 34.51
C VAL A 396 -5.63 15.57 34.57
N SER A 397 -4.90 15.17 33.53
CA SER A 397 -3.42 15.17 33.53
C SER A 397 -2.80 16.56 33.64
N SER A 398 -3.45 17.59 33.10
CA SER A 398 -2.97 18.97 33.06
C SER A 398 -4.04 19.98 33.48
N LYS A 399 -3.66 20.95 34.33
CA LYS A 399 -4.50 22.12 34.65
C LYS A 399 -4.70 23.05 33.44
N LYS A 400 -3.74 23.05 32.50
CA LYS A 400 -3.83 23.79 31.24
C LYS A 400 -4.43 22.87 30.19
N VAL A 401 -5.65 23.17 29.78
CA VAL A 401 -6.34 22.49 28.68
C VAL A 401 -5.56 22.69 27.37
N ASN A 402 -5.39 21.63 26.57
CA ASN A 402 -4.56 21.64 25.35
C ASN A 402 -3.12 22.12 25.63
N ASN A 403 -2.50 21.58 26.69
CA ASN A 403 -1.09 21.80 26.98
C ASN A 403 -0.23 21.08 25.91
N PRO A 404 0.63 21.76 25.15
CA PRO A 404 1.44 21.13 24.11
C PRO A 404 2.47 20.11 24.64
N ASN A 405 2.73 20.11 25.96
CA ASN A 405 3.65 19.20 26.67
C ASN A 405 2.91 18.21 27.62
N ASP A 406 1.59 18.03 27.50
CA ASP A 406 0.82 17.18 28.42
C ASP A 406 1.35 15.73 28.41
N GLY A 407 1.80 15.20 29.55
CA GLY A 407 2.35 13.84 29.64
C GLY A 407 3.61 13.56 28.82
N CYS A 408 4.31 14.58 28.30
CA CYS A 408 5.59 14.37 27.59
C CYS A 408 6.73 14.00 28.54
N ASP A 409 6.74 14.60 29.72
CA ASP A 409 7.67 14.27 30.81
C ASP A 409 7.08 13.20 31.73
N GLU A 410 7.93 12.47 32.46
CA GLU A 410 7.49 11.52 33.48
C GLU A 410 6.63 12.20 34.56
N TYR A 411 5.54 11.55 34.95
CA TYR A 411 4.68 12.07 36.02
C TYR A 411 5.39 12.01 37.39
N PRO A 412 5.27 13.05 38.24
CA PRO A 412 5.84 13.04 39.59
C PRO A 412 5.36 11.86 40.44
N ASP A 413 6.16 11.43 41.42
CA ASP A 413 5.79 10.35 42.35
C ASP A 413 4.62 10.67 43.28
N SER A 414 4.25 11.95 43.41
CA SER A 414 3.02 12.39 44.06
C SER A 414 1.75 12.15 43.21
N THR A 415 1.89 11.71 41.96
CA THR A 415 0.76 11.33 41.09
C THR A 415 0.07 10.09 41.66
N PRO A 416 -1.26 10.11 41.88
CA PRO A 416 -1.97 8.95 42.42
C PRO A 416 -1.92 7.77 41.45
N ASN A 417 -2.08 6.54 41.96
CA ASN A 417 -2.23 5.35 41.13
C ASN A 417 -3.44 5.50 40.18
N LEU A 418 -3.14 5.63 38.89
CA LEU A 418 -4.11 5.95 37.84
C LEU A 418 -5.04 4.78 37.50
N ALA A 419 -4.79 3.56 37.99
CA ALA A 419 -5.69 2.41 37.85
C ALA A 419 -7.06 2.64 38.51
N LYS A 420 -7.17 3.64 39.40
CA LYS A 420 -8.40 4.03 40.11
C LYS A 420 -9.22 5.10 39.37
N TYR A 421 -8.77 5.53 38.19
CA TYR A 421 -9.33 6.67 37.46
C TYR A 421 -9.53 6.32 35.98
N VAL A 422 -10.31 7.16 35.27
CA VAL A 422 -10.12 7.36 33.84
C VAL A 422 -9.31 8.63 33.65
N THR A 423 -8.16 8.53 32.99
CA THR A 423 -7.29 9.69 32.74
C THR A 423 -7.76 10.44 31.51
N LEU A 424 -8.10 11.71 31.68
CA LEU A 424 -8.35 12.67 30.60
C LEU A 424 -7.07 13.46 30.33
N ILE A 425 -6.58 13.40 29.08
CA ILE A 425 -5.29 13.97 28.67
C ILE A 425 -5.40 14.69 27.32
N GLY A 426 -4.73 15.84 27.19
CA GLY A 426 -4.58 16.51 25.90
C GLY A 426 -3.55 15.79 25.04
N ALA A 427 -3.84 15.50 23.77
CA ALA A 427 -2.82 15.01 22.84
C ALA A 427 -1.74 16.08 22.67
N ALA A 428 -0.49 15.72 22.95
CA ALA A 428 0.62 16.67 22.96
C ALA A 428 1.04 17.07 21.53
N LYS A 429 1.64 18.26 21.41
CA LYS A 429 2.22 18.75 20.14
C LYS A 429 3.73 18.55 20.08
N ASN A 430 4.38 18.49 21.24
CA ASN A 430 5.84 18.49 21.38
C ASN A 430 6.44 17.10 21.71
N CYS A 431 5.60 16.07 21.84
CA CYS A 431 6.01 14.68 21.94
C CYS A 431 5.01 13.77 21.23
N ARG A 432 5.40 12.50 21.00
CA ARG A 432 4.55 11.51 20.33
C ARG A 432 3.53 10.90 21.31
N LEU A 433 2.41 10.42 20.78
CA LEU A 433 1.33 9.82 21.58
C LEU A 433 1.81 8.60 22.39
N ASN A 434 2.72 7.80 21.84
CA ASN A 434 3.31 6.66 22.55
C ASN A 434 4.11 7.09 23.79
N THR A 435 4.83 8.23 23.74
CA THR A 435 5.48 8.81 24.93
C THR A 435 4.46 9.13 26.04
N GLN A 436 3.34 9.75 25.68
CA GLN A 436 2.26 10.04 26.64
C GLN A 436 1.67 8.75 27.24
N ILE A 437 1.51 7.71 26.41
CA ILE A 437 1.02 6.39 26.81
C ILE A 437 1.97 5.73 27.82
N PHE A 438 3.26 5.61 27.49
CA PHE A 438 4.24 4.98 28.39
C PHE A 438 4.32 5.70 29.76
N ASN A 439 4.31 7.03 29.76
CA ASN A 439 4.32 7.83 30.99
C ASN A 439 3.05 7.62 31.85
N LEU A 440 1.88 7.45 31.23
CA LEU A 440 0.63 7.14 31.92
C LEU A 440 0.60 5.70 32.45
N GLN A 441 1.08 4.73 31.67
CA GLN A 441 1.20 3.32 32.07
C GLN A 441 2.14 3.15 33.26
N ALA A 442 3.25 3.91 33.31
CA ALA A 442 4.19 3.92 34.43
C ALA A 442 3.56 4.34 35.78
N LYS A 443 2.42 5.06 35.77
CA LYS A 443 1.61 5.37 36.98
C LYS A 443 0.33 4.52 37.08
N GLY A 444 0.25 3.43 36.30
CA GLY A 444 -0.81 2.42 36.37
C GLY A 444 -2.10 2.74 35.63
N ALA A 445 -2.10 3.67 34.68
CA ALA A 445 -3.32 4.03 33.94
C ALA A 445 -3.89 2.82 33.17
N LYS A 446 -5.19 2.54 33.37
CA LYS A 446 -5.93 1.48 32.63
C LYS A 446 -6.93 2.01 31.62
N TYR A 447 -7.42 3.24 31.80
CA TYR A 447 -8.41 3.85 30.93
C TYR A 447 -8.00 5.28 30.62
N VAL A 448 -7.84 5.60 29.34
CA VAL A 448 -7.34 6.91 28.90
C VAL A 448 -8.26 7.50 27.83
N LEU A 449 -8.68 8.75 27.99
CA LEU A 449 -9.38 9.52 26.97
C LEU A 449 -8.53 10.69 26.51
N TYR A 450 -8.22 10.71 25.22
CA TYR A 450 -7.50 11.79 24.56
C TYR A 450 -8.45 12.83 23.96
N TYR A 451 -8.02 14.09 23.95
CA TYR A 451 -8.67 15.18 23.22
C TYR A 451 -7.60 16.13 22.66
N SER A 452 -7.88 16.87 21.58
CA SER A 452 -6.91 17.80 20.98
C SER A 452 -7.58 19.02 20.34
N ASP A 453 -6.87 20.15 20.29
CA ASP A 453 -7.25 21.31 19.47
C ASP A 453 -6.83 21.19 18.00
N THR A 454 -6.00 20.20 17.64
CA THR A 454 -5.51 20.03 16.27
C THR A 454 -6.59 19.46 15.36
N SER A 455 -7.12 20.30 14.47
CA SER A 455 -8.08 19.92 13.44
C SER A 455 -7.44 19.30 12.20
N SER A 456 -6.24 18.72 12.29
CA SER A 456 -5.46 18.22 11.14
C SER A 456 -5.47 16.70 11.04
N GLU A 457 -5.37 15.98 12.16
CA GLU A 457 -5.45 14.51 12.19
C GLU A 457 -6.24 14.05 13.41
N LEU A 458 -7.29 13.27 13.16
CA LEU A 458 -8.08 12.59 14.19
C LEU A 458 -7.42 11.26 14.49
N VAL A 459 -6.80 11.15 15.66
CA VAL A 459 -6.02 9.98 16.07
C VAL A 459 -6.91 8.97 16.79
N TYR A 460 -6.80 7.70 16.42
CA TYR A 460 -7.37 6.57 17.18
C TYR A 460 -6.35 6.14 18.23
N ALA A 461 -6.49 6.65 19.46
CA ALA A 461 -5.47 6.49 20.50
C ALA A 461 -5.21 5.03 20.89
N ASP A 462 -6.19 4.14 20.69
CA ASP A 462 -6.09 2.70 20.88
C ASP A 462 -5.12 2.00 19.91
N GLN A 463 -4.82 2.58 18.75
CA GLN A 463 -3.78 2.07 17.84
C GLN A 463 -2.36 2.18 18.43
N PHE A 464 -2.16 3.02 19.44
CA PHE A 464 -0.86 3.32 20.06
C PHE A 464 -0.68 2.63 21.42
N VAL A 465 -1.64 1.79 21.82
CA VAL A 465 -1.55 0.95 23.02
C VAL A 465 -1.05 -0.44 22.60
N GLU A 466 -0.03 -0.97 23.29
CA GLU A 466 0.49 -2.30 22.96
C GLU A 466 -0.58 -3.36 23.26
N ARG A 467 -0.87 -4.23 22.28
CA ARG A 467 -1.94 -5.23 22.46
C ARG A 467 -1.44 -6.30 23.44
N GLY A 468 -2.27 -6.61 24.42
CA GLY A 468 -1.89 -7.48 25.54
C GLY A 468 -1.71 -6.69 26.84
N ASP A 469 -1.53 -5.37 26.76
CA ASP A 469 -1.64 -4.51 27.93
C ASP A 469 -3.07 -4.43 28.46
N ASP A 470 -3.17 -4.22 29.77
CA ASP A 470 -4.42 -3.97 30.50
C ASP A 470 -5.03 -2.58 30.20
N MET A 471 -4.36 -1.74 29.42
CA MET A 471 -4.78 -0.37 29.13
C MET A 471 -5.71 -0.31 27.91
N GLN A 472 -6.72 0.54 27.99
CA GLN A 472 -7.65 0.84 26.89
C GLN A 472 -7.74 2.36 26.71
N ALA A 473 -7.61 2.82 25.46
CA ALA A 473 -7.64 4.23 25.10
C ALA A 473 -8.80 4.55 24.14
N GLY A 474 -9.16 5.83 24.05
CA GLY A 474 -10.09 6.36 23.06
C GLY A 474 -9.97 7.86 22.91
N THR A 475 -10.48 8.41 21.81
CA THR A 475 -10.36 9.86 21.51
C THR A 475 -11.73 10.53 21.49
N ILE A 476 -11.92 11.54 22.33
CA ILE A 476 -13.16 12.33 22.40
C ILE A 476 -13.01 13.69 21.69
N SER A 477 -14.12 14.37 21.45
CA SER A 477 -14.09 15.72 20.88
C SER A 477 -13.35 16.71 21.80
N ASN A 478 -12.66 17.70 21.21
CA ASN A 478 -12.04 18.80 21.96
C ASN A 478 -13.04 19.49 22.89
N ALA A 479 -14.27 19.72 22.40
CA ALA A 479 -15.33 20.36 23.16
C ALA A 479 -15.73 19.56 24.40
N ASP A 480 -15.82 18.23 24.30
CA ASP A 480 -16.08 17.35 25.44
C ASP A 480 -14.90 17.35 26.43
N GLY A 481 -13.65 17.20 25.94
CA GLY A 481 -12.46 17.23 26.78
C GLY A 481 -12.31 18.54 27.56
N VAL A 482 -12.43 19.68 26.87
CA VAL A 482 -12.43 21.03 27.48
C VAL A 482 -13.56 21.17 28.51
N ARG A 483 -14.77 20.67 28.21
CA ARG A 483 -15.92 20.73 29.13
C ARG A 483 -15.67 19.90 30.39
N ILE A 484 -15.17 18.67 30.25
CA ILE A 484 -14.90 17.77 31.37
C ILE A 484 -13.78 18.32 32.25
N ALA A 485 -12.68 18.79 31.65
CA ALA A 485 -11.57 19.41 32.37
C ALA A 485 -12.04 20.61 33.21
N LYS A 486 -12.91 21.48 32.65
CA LYS A 486 -13.51 22.61 33.38
C LYS A 486 -14.42 22.15 34.52
N LEU A 487 -15.24 21.11 34.34
CA LEU A 487 -16.09 20.57 35.40
C LEU A 487 -15.26 20.02 36.57
N ALA A 488 -14.20 19.27 36.29
CA ALA A 488 -13.29 18.75 37.30
C ALA A 488 -12.52 19.89 38.02
N ALA A 489 -12.00 20.87 37.28
CA ALA A 489 -11.32 22.04 37.84
C ALA A 489 -12.22 22.90 38.75
N ALA A 490 -13.53 22.91 38.50
CA ALA A 490 -14.54 23.55 39.35
C ALA A 490 -14.98 22.70 40.57
N GLY A 491 -14.28 21.60 40.88
CA GLY A 491 -14.54 20.77 42.06
C GLY A 491 -15.78 19.88 41.97
N ASN A 492 -16.32 19.65 40.77
CA ASN A 492 -17.41 18.70 40.57
C ASN A 492 -16.88 17.27 40.58
N LYS A 493 -17.65 16.34 41.16
CA LYS A 493 -17.40 14.90 41.02
C LYS A 493 -17.81 14.50 39.60
N VAL A 494 -16.84 14.17 38.76
CA VAL A 494 -17.07 13.65 37.40
C VAL A 494 -16.66 12.19 37.34
N THR A 495 -17.53 11.36 36.77
CA THR A 495 -17.33 9.92 36.58
C THR A 495 -17.82 9.50 35.20
N PHE A 496 -17.19 8.48 34.60
CA PHE A 496 -17.61 7.92 33.31
C PHE A 496 -18.24 6.54 33.46
N ASP A 497 -19.10 6.19 32.51
CA ASP A 497 -19.79 4.91 32.45
C ASP A 497 -19.77 4.37 31.01
N PHE A 498 -19.07 3.25 30.83
CA PHE A 498 -18.92 2.50 29.58
C PHE A 498 -19.66 1.14 29.64
N SER A 499 -20.59 0.93 30.58
CA SER A 499 -21.25 -0.37 30.78
C SER A 499 -22.20 -0.79 29.65
N ALA A 500 -22.68 0.16 28.84
CA ALA A 500 -23.57 -0.07 27.70
C ALA A 500 -23.15 0.76 26.47
N PRO A 501 -21.97 0.50 25.86
CA PRO A 501 -21.48 1.26 24.72
C PRO A 501 -22.25 0.87 23.45
N LYS A 502 -22.78 1.86 22.73
CA LYS A 502 -23.40 1.68 21.42
C LYS A 502 -22.43 2.14 20.34
N SER A 503 -22.26 1.37 19.27
CA SER A 503 -21.49 1.80 18.11
C SER A 503 -22.09 3.07 17.50
N VAL A 504 -21.23 3.99 17.09
CA VAL A 504 -21.59 5.24 16.40
C VAL A 504 -20.69 5.46 15.19
N VAL A 505 -21.25 6.17 14.21
CA VAL A 505 -20.52 6.68 13.05
C VAL A 505 -20.53 8.21 13.13
N LEU A 506 -19.35 8.82 13.07
CA LEU A 506 -19.16 10.27 13.08
C LEU A 506 -18.59 10.72 11.74
N GLN A 507 -18.94 11.93 11.28
CA GLN A 507 -18.40 12.47 10.03
C GLN A 507 -16.94 12.94 10.21
N ASN A 508 -16.05 12.48 9.33
CA ASN A 508 -14.69 12.98 9.18
C ASN A 508 -14.70 14.33 8.45
N THR A 509 -14.97 15.40 9.18
CA THR A 509 -14.97 16.78 8.64
C THR A 509 -13.57 17.35 8.40
N VAL A 510 -12.51 16.57 8.65
CA VAL A 510 -11.11 17.01 8.57
C VAL A 510 -10.46 16.54 7.28
N THR A 511 -10.38 15.22 7.08
CA THR A 511 -9.74 14.60 5.91
C THR A 511 -10.71 13.85 4.99
N GLY A 512 -11.99 13.73 5.37
CA GLY A 512 -12.95 12.82 4.73
C GLY A 512 -13.14 13.05 3.23
N GLY A 513 -12.81 12.04 2.43
CA GLY A 513 -12.91 12.10 0.96
C GLY A 513 -11.76 12.86 0.27
N LEU A 514 -10.71 13.24 1.00
CA LEU A 514 -9.49 13.84 0.47
C LEU A 514 -8.38 12.78 0.36
N MET A 515 -7.34 13.07 -0.44
CA MET A 515 -6.16 12.20 -0.54
C MET A 515 -5.42 12.07 0.81
N GLY A 516 -5.03 10.85 1.16
CA GLY A 516 -4.13 10.62 2.28
C GLY A 516 -2.73 11.14 1.96
N THR A 517 -2.12 11.89 2.89
CA THR A 517 -0.77 12.47 2.76
C THR A 517 0.29 11.40 2.48
N TYR A 518 0.17 10.25 3.15
CA TYR A 518 1.00 9.07 2.97
C TYR A 518 0.88 8.41 1.58
N SER A 519 -0.17 8.68 0.79
CA SER A 519 -0.36 7.97 -0.49
C SER A 519 0.73 8.34 -1.50
N GLN A 520 1.50 7.36 -1.95
CA GLN A 520 2.67 7.56 -2.83
C GLN A 520 2.35 8.39 -4.08
N TYR A 521 3.27 9.27 -4.46
CA TYR A 521 3.26 9.96 -5.74
C TYR A 521 3.99 9.15 -6.82
N SER A 522 3.42 9.16 -8.02
CA SER A 522 4.10 8.91 -9.29
C SER A 522 4.58 10.25 -9.90
N PRO A 523 5.10 10.35 -11.14
CA PRO A 523 5.52 9.26 -12.04
C PRO A 523 6.84 8.64 -11.57
N SER A 524 7.32 7.61 -12.27
CA SER A 524 8.75 7.25 -12.21
C SER A 524 9.61 8.22 -13.04
N TRP A 525 10.92 8.02 -12.94
CA TRP A 525 11.94 8.69 -13.76
C TRP A 525 11.94 8.33 -15.24
N THR A 526 10.95 7.56 -15.69
CA THR A 526 10.62 7.38 -17.12
C THR A 526 9.39 8.21 -17.53
N ALA A 527 8.99 9.20 -16.72
CA ALA A 527 7.79 10.03 -16.88
C ALA A 527 6.47 9.24 -17.02
N GLY A 528 6.44 7.99 -16.55
CA GLY A 528 5.31 7.08 -16.66
C GLY A 528 4.97 6.39 -15.35
N GLY A 529 3.93 5.54 -15.38
CA GLY A 529 3.46 4.82 -14.20
C GLY A 529 2.48 5.61 -13.33
N LEU A 530 1.44 6.19 -13.94
CA LEU A 530 0.33 6.78 -13.19
C LEU A 530 -0.43 5.70 -12.39
N PRO A 531 -0.96 6.03 -11.19
CA PRO A 531 -1.96 5.18 -10.53
C PRO A 531 -3.15 4.94 -11.46
N GLY A 532 -3.78 3.77 -11.36
CA GLY A 532 -5.03 3.50 -12.05
C GLY A 532 -6.13 4.44 -11.53
N ALA A 533 -6.34 4.41 -10.22
CA ALA A 533 -7.28 5.25 -9.48
C ALA A 533 -6.94 5.22 -7.97
N ALA A 534 -7.72 5.92 -7.16
CA ALA A 534 -7.73 5.80 -5.72
C ALA A 534 -8.93 4.95 -5.25
N GLY A 535 -8.72 4.18 -4.17
CA GLY A 535 -9.80 3.61 -3.35
C GLY A 535 -9.82 4.25 -1.97
N VAL A 536 -10.82 3.91 -1.16
CA VAL A 536 -10.84 4.32 0.26
C VAL A 536 -9.88 3.41 1.04
N GLY A 537 -8.83 3.99 1.62
CA GLY A 537 -7.77 3.27 2.32
C GLY A 537 -7.31 3.91 3.62
N GLY A 538 -7.79 5.11 3.95
CA GLY A 538 -7.52 5.77 5.23
C GLY A 538 -8.67 5.56 6.23
N LEU A 539 -8.35 5.22 7.48
CA LEU A 539 -9.31 4.97 8.57
C LEU A 539 -10.38 3.91 8.21
N VAL A 540 -9.91 2.79 7.66
CA VAL A 540 -10.73 1.66 7.23
C VAL A 540 -10.88 0.66 8.37
N LEU A 541 -12.09 0.47 8.87
CA LEU A 541 -12.46 -0.61 9.77
C LEU A 541 -12.46 -1.94 8.99
N SER A 542 -11.77 -2.95 9.51
CA SER A 542 -11.84 -4.31 8.98
C SER A 542 -11.52 -5.33 10.08
N THR A 543 -11.53 -6.60 9.70
CA THR A 543 -11.15 -7.71 10.59
C THR A 543 -9.68 -7.66 10.97
N TRP A 544 -9.36 -8.20 12.13
CA TRP A 544 -8.02 -8.44 12.64
C TRP A 544 -8.01 -9.86 13.24
N PRO A 545 -6.86 -10.51 13.47
CA PRO A 545 -6.85 -11.85 14.06
C PRO A 545 -7.62 -11.92 15.38
N VAL A 546 -8.32 -13.04 15.60
CA VAL A 546 -9.26 -13.18 16.73
C VAL A 546 -8.55 -12.98 18.07
N LYS A 547 -7.36 -13.61 18.22
CA LYS A 547 -6.49 -13.49 19.40
C LYS A 547 -6.05 -12.04 19.67
N ALA A 548 -5.99 -11.19 18.65
CA ALA A 548 -5.43 -9.84 18.69
C ALA A 548 -6.49 -8.71 18.75
N GLY A 549 -7.76 -9.06 19.00
CA GLY A 549 -8.87 -8.09 19.15
C GLY A 549 -9.96 -8.18 18.07
N SER A 550 -9.86 -9.09 17.11
CA SER A 550 -10.86 -9.38 16.05
C SER A 550 -11.12 -8.27 15.01
N TYR A 551 -10.92 -6.99 15.34
CA TYR A 551 -11.11 -5.86 14.42
C TYR A 551 -9.99 -4.85 14.59
N GLU A 552 -9.66 -4.14 13.50
CA GLU A 552 -8.79 -2.97 13.53
C GLU A 552 -9.23 -1.88 12.55
N ILE A 553 -8.96 -0.62 12.89
CA ILE A 553 -9.07 0.53 11.98
C ILE A 553 -7.65 0.88 11.55
N LEU A 554 -7.35 0.90 10.25
CA LEU A 554 -6.00 1.19 9.74
C LEU A 554 -6.03 2.17 8.55
N SER A 555 -4.88 2.78 8.26
CA SER A 555 -4.67 3.71 7.15
C SER A 555 -3.53 3.26 6.26
N GLY A 556 -3.74 3.26 4.93
CA GLY A 556 -2.74 2.85 3.96
C GLY A 556 -3.33 2.50 2.60
N THR A 557 -2.52 2.63 1.54
CA THR A 557 -2.84 2.08 0.21
C THR A 557 -3.05 0.55 0.25
N SER A 558 -2.53 -0.11 1.28
CA SER A 558 -2.82 -1.49 1.64
C SER A 558 -4.30 -1.82 1.82
N PHE A 559 -5.15 -0.85 2.15
CA PHE A 559 -6.59 -1.06 2.41
C PHE A 559 -7.46 -0.54 1.26
N SER A 560 -6.99 0.41 0.47
CA SER A 560 -7.64 0.78 -0.80
C SER A 560 -7.45 -0.29 -1.89
N THR A 561 -6.33 -1.01 -1.88
CA THR A 561 -6.03 -2.13 -2.80
C THR A 561 -7.08 -3.27 -2.74
N PRO A 562 -7.39 -3.87 -1.58
CA PRO A 562 -8.45 -4.87 -1.46
C PRO A 562 -9.84 -4.29 -1.72
N MET A 563 -10.09 -3.01 -1.40
CA MET A 563 -11.34 -2.33 -1.73
C MET A 563 -11.58 -2.32 -3.25
N VAL A 564 -10.55 -1.98 -4.03
CA VAL A 564 -10.63 -2.00 -5.50
C VAL A 564 -10.68 -3.44 -6.04
N ALA A 565 -9.95 -4.40 -5.46
CA ALA A 565 -10.02 -5.80 -5.87
C ALA A 565 -11.42 -6.40 -5.63
N GLY A 566 -12.05 -6.09 -4.50
CA GLY A 566 -13.45 -6.44 -4.23
C GLY A 566 -14.41 -5.74 -5.20
N ALA A 567 -14.18 -4.47 -5.54
CA ALA A 567 -15.03 -3.74 -6.48
C ALA A 567 -14.94 -4.34 -7.90
N MET A 568 -13.74 -4.77 -8.31
CA MET A 568 -13.55 -5.56 -9.53
C MET A 568 -14.22 -6.95 -9.45
N ALA A 569 -14.35 -7.54 -8.25
CA ALA A 569 -15.12 -8.78 -8.06
C ALA A 569 -16.64 -8.55 -8.17
N LEU A 570 -17.19 -7.49 -7.56
CA LEU A 570 -18.57 -7.06 -7.80
C LEU A 570 -18.83 -6.90 -9.30
N TYR A 571 -17.97 -6.11 -9.98
CA TYR A 571 -18.05 -5.89 -11.41
C TYR A 571 -18.09 -7.20 -12.20
N ARG A 572 -17.11 -8.10 -11.98
CA ARG A 572 -17.02 -9.36 -12.72
C ARG A 572 -18.16 -10.34 -12.39
N SER A 573 -18.78 -10.25 -11.21
CA SER A 573 -19.97 -11.04 -10.87
C SER A 573 -21.22 -10.59 -11.64
N ILE A 574 -21.32 -9.30 -11.97
CA ILE A 574 -22.46 -8.70 -12.69
C ILE A 574 -22.26 -8.73 -14.22
N LYS A 575 -21.04 -8.46 -14.68
CA LYS A 575 -20.69 -8.27 -16.10
C LYS A 575 -20.10 -9.50 -16.77
N GLY A 576 -19.64 -10.48 -15.97
CA GLY A 576 -18.85 -11.61 -16.44
C GLY A 576 -17.34 -11.35 -16.37
N LYS A 577 -16.56 -12.29 -16.89
CA LYS A 577 -15.09 -12.29 -16.83
C LYS A 577 -14.44 -12.00 -18.19
N SER A 578 -15.20 -11.44 -19.13
CA SER A 578 -14.80 -11.23 -20.53
C SER A 578 -13.88 -10.03 -20.74
N GLU A 579 -13.98 -8.98 -19.91
CA GLU A 579 -13.07 -7.84 -19.98
C GLU A 579 -11.63 -8.29 -19.68
N THR A 580 -10.71 -7.97 -20.60
CA THR A 580 -9.27 -8.11 -20.36
C THR A 580 -8.85 -7.21 -19.18
N PRO A 581 -7.72 -7.49 -18.51
CA PRO A 581 -7.21 -6.61 -17.46
C PRO A 581 -7.08 -5.14 -17.91
N GLU A 582 -6.61 -4.91 -19.14
CA GLU A 582 -6.47 -3.57 -19.72
C GLU A 582 -7.81 -2.86 -19.94
N GLN A 583 -8.85 -3.59 -20.37
CA GLN A 583 -10.22 -3.06 -20.45
C GLN A 583 -10.81 -2.76 -19.07
N LEU A 584 -10.56 -3.63 -18.09
CA LEU A 584 -11.03 -3.44 -16.71
C LEU A 584 -10.36 -2.20 -16.08
N ASN A 585 -9.06 -2.03 -16.28
CA ASN A 585 -8.30 -0.84 -15.88
C ASN A 585 -8.92 0.43 -16.50
N ALA A 586 -9.16 0.42 -17.82
CA ALA A 586 -9.76 1.54 -18.53
C ALA A 586 -11.12 1.94 -17.98
N ILE A 587 -11.97 0.95 -17.66
CA ILE A 587 -13.30 1.18 -17.09
C ILE A 587 -13.19 1.82 -15.71
N PHE A 588 -12.41 1.23 -14.81
CA PHE A 588 -12.28 1.72 -13.43
C PHE A 588 -11.60 3.10 -13.36
N THR A 589 -10.58 3.36 -14.19
CA THR A 589 -9.91 4.66 -14.25
C THR A 589 -10.80 5.76 -14.82
N THR A 590 -11.55 5.49 -15.90
CA THR A 590 -12.30 6.56 -16.61
C THR A 590 -13.69 6.84 -16.05
N THR A 591 -14.23 5.94 -15.21
CA THR A 591 -15.49 6.14 -14.48
C THR A 591 -15.30 6.68 -13.06
N ALA A 592 -14.06 6.73 -12.57
CA ALA A 592 -13.67 7.33 -11.30
C ALA A 592 -13.93 8.85 -11.27
N LYS A 593 -13.95 9.42 -10.07
CA LYS A 593 -14.25 10.83 -9.79
C LYS A 593 -12.97 11.56 -9.37
N PRO A 594 -12.53 12.61 -10.09
CA PRO A 594 -11.42 13.45 -9.67
C PRO A 594 -11.57 13.93 -8.21
N VAL A 595 -10.48 13.85 -7.45
CA VAL A 595 -10.46 14.13 -6.00
C VAL A 595 -9.95 15.56 -5.74
N PRO A 596 -10.58 16.35 -4.85
CA PRO A 596 -10.05 17.66 -4.45
C PRO A 596 -8.70 17.55 -3.73
N TYR A 597 -7.87 18.58 -3.85
CA TYR A 597 -6.59 18.66 -3.14
C TYR A 597 -6.79 18.94 -1.65
N SER A 598 -6.08 18.19 -0.80
CA SER A 598 -6.26 18.21 0.66
C SER A 598 -5.98 19.56 1.33
N LYS A 599 -5.05 20.38 0.80
CA LYS A 599 -4.78 21.73 1.34
C LYS A 599 -5.63 22.85 0.70
N ASN A 600 -6.31 22.58 -0.42
CA ASN A 600 -7.20 23.54 -1.07
C ASN A 600 -8.25 22.80 -1.93
N SER A 601 -9.46 22.63 -1.40
CA SER A 601 -10.55 21.90 -2.05
C SER A 601 -11.13 22.58 -3.31
N THR A 602 -10.73 23.81 -3.63
CA THR A 602 -11.09 24.47 -4.91
C THR A 602 -10.26 23.96 -6.09
N LEU A 603 -9.14 23.27 -5.82
CA LEU A 603 -8.25 22.69 -6.82
C LEU A 603 -8.38 21.16 -6.81
N LEU A 604 -8.33 20.52 -7.98
CA LEU A 604 -8.22 19.06 -8.06
C LEU A 604 -6.79 18.62 -7.70
N ASN A 605 -6.66 17.52 -6.98
CA ASN A 605 -5.35 16.95 -6.64
C ASN A 605 -4.62 16.47 -7.90
N THR A 606 -3.29 16.59 -7.94
CA THR A 606 -2.48 16.09 -9.06
C THR A 606 -2.82 14.63 -9.41
N VAL A 607 -2.94 14.35 -10.71
CA VAL A 607 -3.15 13.00 -11.27
C VAL A 607 -2.00 12.08 -10.89
N ALA A 608 -0.81 12.63 -10.71
CA ALA A 608 0.38 11.90 -10.30
C ALA A 608 0.19 11.15 -8.97
N GLN A 609 -0.73 11.60 -8.11
CA GLN A 609 -1.10 10.90 -6.86
C GLN A 609 -2.48 10.20 -6.93
N THR A 610 -3.38 10.65 -7.80
CA THR A 610 -4.80 10.19 -7.82
C THR A 610 -5.16 9.21 -8.93
N GLY A 611 -4.41 9.17 -10.04
CA GLY A 611 -4.82 8.43 -11.23
C GLY A 611 -6.13 8.98 -11.80
N GLY A 612 -7.12 8.11 -12.02
CA GLY A 612 -8.49 8.50 -12.38
C GLY A 612 -9.28 9.23 -11.29
N GLY A 613 -8.76 9.33 -10.06
CA GLY A 613 -9.49 9.81 -8.89
C GLY A 613 -10.14 8.65 -8.10
N LEU A 614 -11.13 8.93 -7.25
CA LEU A 614 -11.81 7.92 -6.44
C LEU A 614 -12.71 7.03 -7.30
N ILE A 615 -12.53 5.70 -7.24
CA ILE A 615 -13.37 4.75 -8.01
C ILE A 615 -14.87 4.90 -7.69
N ASP A 616 -15.71 4.62 -8.68
CA ASP A 616 -17.16 4.45 -8.51
C ASP A 616 -17.59 3.15 -9.21
N VAL A 617 -17.77 2.07 -8.44
CA VAL A 617 -18.07 0.74 -8.99
C VAL A 617 -19.47 0.67 -9.58
N TYR A 618 -20.42 1.46 -9.07
CA TYR A 618 -21.75 1.58 -9.67
C TYR A 618 -21.67 2.22 -11.06
N ARG A 619 -20.92 3.32 -11.21
CA ARG A 619 -20.64 3.93 -12.52
C ARG A 619 -19.88 2.98 -13.43
N ALA A 620 -18.87 2.25 -12.93
CA ALA A 620 -18.15 1.25 -13.70
C ALA A 620 -19.11 0.22 -14.32
N VAL A 621 -19.96 -0.40 -13.50
CA VAL A 621 -20.95 -1.43 -13.93
C VAL A 621 -21.98 -0.87 -14.91
N LYS A 622 -22.51 0.33 -14.63
CA LYS A 622 -23.65 0.92 -15.36
C LYS A 622 -23.26 1.81 -16.55
N SER A 623 -21.96 2.11 -16.74
CA SER A 623 -21.54 3.06 -17.78
C SER A 623 -21.73 2.53 -19.20
N THR A 624 -22.38 3.37 -20.01
CA THR A 624 -22.71 3.15 -21.44
C THR A 624 -21.61 3.62 -22.40
N THR A 625 -20.46 4.07 -21.90
CA THR A 625 -19.36 4.61 -22.72
C THR A 625 -18.06 3.87 -22.43
N ARG A 626 -17.17 3.77 -23.42
CA ARG A 626 -15.76 3.39 -23.26
C ARG A 626 -14.89 4.41 -23.99
N VAL A 627 -13.67 4.63 -23.52
CA VAL A 627 -12.68 5.50 -24.19
C VAL A 627 -11.31 4.84 -24.18
N TRP A 628 -10.57 5.03 -25.27
CA TRP A 628 -9.21 4.54 -25.42
C TRP A 628 -8.29 5.61 -26.06
N PRO A 629 -7.03 5.77 -25.63
CA PRO A 629 -6.45 5.25 -24.39
C PRO A 629 -7.13 5.84 -23.14
N TYR A 630 -6.99 5.16 -22.01
CA TYR A 630 -7.62 5.52 -20.74
C TYR A 630 -6.74 6.39 -19.82
N GLN A 631 -5.49 6.61 -20.21
CA GLN A 631 -4.51 7.51 -19.59
C GLN A 631 -3.69 8.16 -20.71
N LEU A 632 -3.30 9.43 -20.53
CA LEU A 632 -2.51 10.19 -21.50
C LEU A 632 -1.19 10.65 -20.88
N LEU A 633 -0.10 9.96 -21.23
CA LEU A 633 1.26 10.35 -20.84
C LEU A 633 1.85 11.29 -21.89
N LEU A 634 2.05 12.54 -21.51
CA LEU A 634 2.59 13.60 -22.36
C LEU A 634 4.12 13.66 -22.34
N ASN A 635 4.75 12.88 -21.45
CA ASN A 635 6.20 12.76 -21.26
C ASN A 635 6.87 14.03 -20.69
N ASP A 636 8.20 14.06 -20.71
CA ASP A 636 9.05 15.20 -20.41
C ASP A 636 9.07 16.21 -21.59
N THR A 637 9.73 17.38 -21.45
CA THR A 637 9.73 18.38 -22.53
C THR A 637 10.57 17.97 -23.75
N HIS A 638 11.56 17.09 -23.57
CA HIS A 638 12.38 16.59 -24.68
C HIS A 638 11.57 15.69 -25.63
N ASN A 639 10.82 14.75 -25.04
CA ASN A 639 10.05 13.74 -25.75
C ASN A 639 8.54 14.05 -25.74
N PHE A 640 8.19 15.35 -25.72
CA PHE A 640 6.84 15.83 -25.47
C PHE A 640 5.83 15.29 -26.49
N ASN A 641 4.86 14.51 -26.01
CA ASN A 641 3.83 13.90 -26.83
C ASN A 641 2.52 14.70 -26.76
N GLY A 642 2.53 15.90 -27.34
CA GLY A 642 1.42 16.84 -27.30
C GLY A 642 0.20 16.49 -28.16
N SER A 643 0.29 15.54 -29.09
CA SER A 643 -0.80 15.19 -30.01
C SER A 643 -1.34 13.79 -29.69
N GLN A 644 -2.52 13.73 -29.08
CA GLN A 644 -3.15 12.50 -28.60
C GLN A 644 -4.45 12.23 -29.36
N LYS A 645 -4.78 10.96 -29.59
CA LYS A 645 -6.04 10.53 -30.22
C LYS A 645 -6.87 9.74 -29.23
N LEU A 646 -8.11 10.17 -28.98
CA LEU A 646 -9.08 9.43 -28.17
C LEU A 646 -10.14 8.78 -29.07
N THR A 647 -10.31 7.47 -28.96
CA THR A 647 -11.43 6.72 -29.54
C THR A 647 -12.54 6.59 -28.49
N ILE A 648 -13.64 7.31 -28.69
CA ILE A 648 -14.83 7.25 -27.82
C ILE A 648 -15.80 6.23 -28.40
N SER A 649 -16.32 5.31 -27.58
CA SER A 649 -17.22 4.24 -28.01
C SER A 649 -18.51 4.25 -27.21
N ASN A 650 -19.64 4.28 -27.90
CA ASN A 650 -20.97 4.19 -27.29
C ASN A 650 -21.40 2.71 -27.26
N ILE A 651 -21.42 2.12 -26.07
CA ILE A 651 -21.91 0.75 -25.83
C ILE A 651 -23.34 0.72 -25.27
N GLY A 652 -23.99 1.88 -25.16
CA GLY A 652 -25.40 2.00 -24.79
C GLY A 652 -26.35 1.69 -25.95
N THR A 653 -27.65 1.63 -25.64
CA THR A 653 -28.72 1.33 -26.60
C THR A 653 -29.27 2.55 -27.34
N GLN A 654 -28.85 3.76 -26.94
CA GLN A 654 -29.29 5.04 -27.54
C GLN A 654 -28.08 5.87 -27.99
N SER A 655 -28.27 6.72 -28.99
CA SER A 655 -27.24 7.68 -29.43
C SER A 655 -26.84 8.61 -28.27
N GLN A 656 -25.54 8.86 -28.14
CA GLN A 656 -24.98 9.75 -27.13
C GLN A 656 -24.23 10.91 -27.79
N THR A 657 -24.45 12.12 -27.28
CA THR A 657 -23.71 13.33 -27.67
C THR A 657 -22.73 13.66 -26.56
N PHE A 658 -21.45 13.74 -26.92
CA PHE A 658 -20.35 14.06 -26.03
C PHE A 658 -19.85 15.47 -26.31
N THR A 659 -19.74 16.30 -25.26
CA THR A 659 -19.03 17.58 -25.28
C THR A 659 -17.70 17.40 -24.58
N LEU A 660 -16.63 17.87 -25.21
CA LEU A 660 -15.27 17.62 -24.77
C LEU A 660 -14.76 18.82 -23.96
N GLY A 661 -14.29 18.53 -22.75
CA GLY A 661 -13.89 19.52 -21.76
C GLY A 661 -12.53 19.23 -21.17
N HIS A 662 -11.93 20.25 -20.57
CA HIS A 662 -10.66 20.17 -19.86
C HIS A 662 -10.89 20.51 -18.38
N LEU A 663 -10.49 19.59 -17.49
CA LEU A 663 -10.48 19.79 -16.04
C LEU A 663 -9.02 19.78 -15.59
N PRO A 664 -8.35 20.93 -15.44
CA PRO A 664 -6.98 20.94 -14.95
C PRO A 664 -6.91 20.44 -13.51
N ALA A 665 -5.89 19.66 -13.20
CA ALA A 665 -5.50 19.35 -11.84
C ALA A 665 -4.37 20.28 -11.40
N GLY A 666 -4.12 20.32 -10.10
CA GLY A 666 -3.01 21.10 -9.57
C GLY A 666 -1.68 20.59 -10.08
N THR A 667 -0.83 21.51 -10.54
CA THR A 667 0.55 21.22 -10.91
C THR A 667 1.36 21.06 -9.62
N ALA A 668 2.13 19.99 -9.54
CA ALA A 668 2.94 19.66 -8.37
C ALA A 668 4.40 20.05 -8.65
N TYR A 669 4.98 20.90 -7.79
CA TYR A 669 6.41 21.21 -7.85
C TYR A 669 7.18 20.20 -7.01
N SER A 670 8.15 19.51 -7.62
CA SER A 670 8.91 18.45 -6.97
C SER A 670 10.25 18.93 -6.40
N GLN A 671 10.67 20.15 -6.77
CA GLN A 671 11.88 20.81 -6.30
C GLN A 671 11.60 22.26 -5.87
N ASP A 672 12.47 22.81 -5.02
CA ASP A 672 12.31 24.14 -4.41
C ASP A 672 12.50 25.34 -5.36
N GLY A 673 12.98 25.12 -6.58
CA GLY A 673 13.30 26.18 -7.55
C GLY A 673 14.66 26.85 -7.37
N SER A 674 15.45 26.46 -6.36
CA SER A 674 16.77 27.05 -6.10
C SER A 674 17.83 26.68 -7.14
N GLY A 675 17.62 25.58 -7.87
CA GLY A 675 18.61 24.98 -8.77
C GLY A 675 19.74 24.23 -8.04
N LYS A 676 19.55 23.89 -6.76
CA LYS A 676 20.47 23.07 -5.94
C LYS A 676 20.06 21.58 -5.88
N ASP A 677 19.18 21.14 -6.78
CA ASP A 677 18.59 19.78 -6.81
C ASP A 677 17.91 19.37 -5.47
N ILE A 678 17.35 20.34 -4.73
CA ILE A 678 16.63 20.10 -3.48
C ILE A 678 15.20 19.67 -3.80
N TYR A 679 14.90 18.40 -3.50
CA TYR A 679 13.57 17.83 -3.62
C TYR A 679 12.67 18.25 -2.47
N LEU A 680 11.40 18.47 -2.75
CA LEU A 680 10.40 18.82 -1.75
C LEU A 680 9.82 17.55 -1.11
N GLU A 681 9.77 17.53 0.21
CA GLU A 681 9.04 16.51 0.97
C GLU A 681 7.53 16.74 0.88
N GLY A 682 6.77 15.66 1.01
CA GLY A 682 5.32 15.68 0.95
C GLY A 682 4.66 16.20 2.25
N PRO A 683 3.35 16.47 2.23
CA PRO A 683 2.47 16.48 1.06
C PRO A 683 2.75 17.67 0.13
N ILE A 684 3.05 17.35 -1.12
CA ILE A 684 3.56 18.27 -2.15
C ILE A 684 2.53 19.37 -2.44
N ALA A 685 3.00 20.61 -2.58
CA ALA A 685 2.16 21.75 -2.88
C ALA A 685 1.63 21.68 -4.32
N ASN A 686 0.35 21.35 -4.47
CA ASN A 686 -0.37 21.49 -5.74
C ASN A 686 -0.79 22.96 -5.95
N VAL A 687 -0.49 23.53 -7.12
CA VAL A 687 -0.77 24.93 -7.48
C VAL A 687 -1.68 25.04 -8.71
N ALA A 688 -2.35 26.18 -8.88
CA ALA A 688 -3.24 26.44 -10.02
C ALA A 688 -2.51 27.04 -11.25
N GLN A 689 -1.26 27.46 -11.07
CA GLN A 689 -0.36 27.89 -12.13
C GLN A 689 0.17 26.70 -12.94
N ASP A 690 0.84 26.99 -14.06
CA ASP A 690 1.58 26.00 -14.86
C ASP A 690 0.72 24.79 -15.29
N GLN A 691 -0.53 25.05 -15.70
CA GLN A 691 -1.44 24.05 -16.27
C GLN A 691 -1.23 23.91 -17.78
N ALA A 692 -1.47 22.71 -18.32
CA ALA A 692 -1.43 22.50 -19.78
C ALA A 692 -2.58 23.23 -20.48
N GLY A 693 -2.31 23.82 -21.64
CA GLY A 693 -3.36 24.20 -22.59
C GLY A 693 -3.88 22.97 -23.32
N VAL A 694 -5.21 22.86 -23.52
CA VAL A 694 -5.83 21.71 -24.20
C VAL A 694 -6.83 22.18 -25.26
N ARG A 695 -6.79 21.56 -26.44
CA ARG A 695 -7.74 21.81 -27.55
C ARG A 695 -8.27 20.48 -28.10
N PHE A 696 -9.52 20.50 -28.56
CA PHE A 696 -10.23 19.32 -29.06
C PHE A 696 -10.64 19.52 -30.52
N SER A 697 -10.49 18.49 -31.35
CA SER A 697 -10.97 18.49 -32.74
C SER A 697 -11.61 17.14 -33.09
N PRO A 698 -12.94 17.07 -33.29
CA PRO A 698 -13.94 18.12 -32.98
C PRO A 698 -14.14 18.30 -31.46
N ALA A 699 -14.72 19.44 -31.04
CA ALA A 699 -15.05 19.71 -29.63
C ALA A 699 -16.37 19.07 -29.14
N SER A 700 -17.16 18.50 -30.04
CA SER A 700 -18.31 17.65 -29.72
C SER A 700 -18.54 16.59 -30.79
N VAL A 701 -19.04 15.42 -30.39
CA VAL A 701 -19.37 14.30 -31.28
C VAL A 701 -20.71 13.69 -30.88
N THR A 702 -21.49 13.20 -31.85
CA THR A 702 -22.65 12.34 -31.58
C THR A 702 -22.38 10.95 -32.13
N ILE A 703 -22.52 9.93 -31.28
CA ILE A 703 -22.12 8.55 -31.57
C ILE A 703 -23.35 7.64 -31.40
N ALA A 704 -23.73 6.95 -32.48
CA ALA A 704 -24.82 5.98 -32.48
C ALA A 704 -24.49 4.73 -31.63
N PRO A 705 -25.50 3.94 -31.20
CA PRO A 705 -25.30 2.68 -30.47
C PRO A 705 -24.31 1.74 -31.17
N GLY A 706 -23.39 1.15 -30.42
CA GLY A 706 -22.39 0.21 -30.93
C GLY A 706 -21.35 0.82 -31.88
N ARG A 707 -21.27 2.15 -31.99
CA ARG A 707 -20.28 2.86 -32.82
C ARG A 707 -19.20 3.52 -31.97
N SER A 708 -18.10 3.84 -32.63
CA SER A 708 -16.99 4.61 -32.07
C SER A 708 -16.65 5.79 -32.97
N GLN A 709 -16.08 6.84 -32.39
CA GLN A 709 -15.59 8.03 -33.07
C GLN A 709 -14.25 8.46 -32.48
N ASP A 710 -13.29 8.78 -33.35
CA ASP A 710 -12.01 9.36 -32.96
C ASP A 710 -12.11 10.89 -32.79
N VAL A 711 -11.42 11.42 -31.78
CA VAL A 711 -11.25 12.83 -31.48
C VAL A 711 -9.76 13.11 -31.26
N GLN A 712 -9.23 14.17 -31.86
CA GLN A 712 -7.88 14.63 -31.59
C GLN A 712 -7.87 15.57 -30.38
N VAL A 713 -6.92 15.34 -29.48
CA VAL A 713 -6.63 16.17 -28.30
C VAL A 713 -5.22 16.72 -28.44
N VAL A 714 -5.10 18.04 -28.54
CA VAL A 714 -3.82 18.74 -28.68
C VAL A 714 -3.50 19.46 -27.38
N PHE A 715 -2.40 19.07 -26.76
CA PHE A 715 -1.84 19.65 -25.55
C PHE A 715 -0.76 20.68 -25.88
N THR A 716 -0.66 21.71 -25.05
CA THR A 716 0.47 22.65 -24.99
C THR A 716 1.04 22.59 -23.59
N ALA A 717 2.31 22.22 -23.46
CA ALA A 717 3.01 22.18 -22.18
C ALA A 717 3.06 23.59 -21.55
N PRO A 718 2.98 23.70 -20.21
CA PRO A 718 3.14 24.99 -19.53
C PRO A 718 4.59 25.48 -19.61
N ASN A 719 4.78 26.81 -19.60
CA ASN A 719 6.09 27.43 -19.47
C ASN A 719 6.49 27.55 -17.99
N ALA A 720 6.60 26.40 -17.30
CA ALA A 720 7.01 26.33 -15.90
C ALA A 720 8.52 26.56 -15.74
N ASP A 721 8.96 26.96 -14.55
CA ASP A 721 10.39 27.01 -14.21
C ASP A 721 10.98 25.58 -14.13
N PRO A 722 11.94 25.20 -15.01
CA PRO A 722 12.51 23.85 -15.00
C PRO A 722 13.14 23.46 -13.66
N LYS A 723 13.62 24.44 -12.86
CA LYS A 723 14.23 24.21 -11.53
C LYS A 723 13.25 23.73 -10.46
N LYS A 724 11.94 23.77 -10.75
CA LYS A 724 10.89 23.27 -9.85
C LYS A 724 10.46 21.84 -10.12
N LEU A 725 10.96 21.24 -11.22
CA LEU A 725 10.59 19.89 -11.67
C LEU A 725 9.06 19.71 -11.64
N ALA A 726 8.37 20.57 -12.39
CA ALA A 726 6.91 20.71 -12.33
C ALA A 726 6.19 19.57 -13.06
N VAL A 727 5.39 18.80 -12.33
CA VAL A 727 4.52 17.74 -12.86
C VAL A 727 3.12 18.31 -13.03
N TYR A 728 2.76 18.61 -14.27
CA TYR A 728 1.47 19.20 -14.63
C TYR A 728 0.48 18.11 -15.07
N SER A 729 -0.79 18.25 -14.70
CA SER A 729 -1.77 17.20 -14.92
C SER A 729 -3.22 17.69 -15.00
N GLY A 730 -4.14 16.78 -15.27
CA GLY A 730 -5.58 17.06 -15.31
C GLY A 730 -6.34 15.95 -16.01
N TYR A 731 -7.56 16.25 -16.44
CA TYR A 731 -8.45 15.29 -17.09
C TYR A 731 -9.05 15.87 -18.38
N VAL A 732 -9.14 15.05 -19.41
CA VAL A 732 -10.05 15.28 -20.53
C VAL A 732 -11.43 14.74 -20.12
N GLN A 733 -12.41 15.62 -19.99
CA GLN A 733 -13.79 15.25 -19.67
C GLN A 733 -14.55 14.93 -20.97
N LEU A 734 -15.21 13.77 -21.00
CA LEU A 734 -16.19 13.39 -22.01
C LEU A 734 -17.58 13.60 -21.39
N LYS A 735 -18.14 14.81 -21.46
CA LYS A 735 -19.47 15.08 -20.88
C LYS A 735 -20.54 14.56 -21.84
N SER A 736 -21.18 13.45 -21.49
CA SER A 736 -22.30 12.90 -22.24
C SER A 736 -23.61 13.60 -21.87
N ASN A 737 -24.59 13.60 -22.78
CA ASN A 737 -25.99 13.91 -22.49
C ASN A 737 -26.70 12.84 -21.63
N GLN A 738 -26.00 11.75 -21.27
CA GLN A 738 -26.42 10.75 -20.30
C GLN A 738 -25.41 10.69 -19.14
N ASP A 739 -25.82 10.86 -17.88
CA ASP A 739 -24.90 10.97 -16.74
C ASP A 739 -23.97 9.76 -16.53
N LEU A 740 -24.46 8.56 -16.84
CA LEU A 740 -23.69 7.31 -16.78
C LEU A 740 -22.75 7.13 -18.00
N GLY A 741 -22.96 7.91 -19.06
CA GLY A 741 -22.08 7.98 -20.22
C GLY A 741 -20.91 8.95 -20.06
N THR A 742 -20.92 9.81 -19.03
CA THR A 742 -19.84 10.78 -18.78
C THR A 742 -18.59 10.11 -18.20
N LEU A 743 -17.42 10.40 -18.77
CA LEU A 743 -16.12 9.85 -18.36
C LEU A 743 -15.05 10.94 -18.21
N THR A 744 -13.95 10.63 -17.53
CA THR A 744 -12.75 11.47 -17.46
C THR A 744 -11.48 10.68 -17.78
N VAL A 745 -10.68 11.15 -18.72
CA VAL A 745 -9.37 10.55 -19.08
C VAL A 745 -8.25 11.35 -18.41
N PRO A 746 -7.57 10.83 -17.38
CA PRO A 746 -6.42 11.52 -16.77
C PRO A 746 -5.24 11.68 -17.74
N TYR A 747 -4.57 12.83 -17.66
CA TYR A 747 -3.31 13.12 -18.35
C TYR A 747 -2.25 13.66 -17.39
N MET A 748 -0.98 13.47 -17.74
CA MET A 748 0.17 14.01 -17.01
C MET A 748 1.36 14.24 -17.96
N GLY A 749 2.10 15.32 -17.73
CA GLY A 749 3.43 15.55 -18.30
C GLY A 749 4.38 16.18 -17.27
N VAL A 750 5.66 16.29 -17.62
CA VAL A 750 6.67 16.93 -16.76
C VAL A 750 7.34 18.07 -17.52
N ALA A 751 7.33 19.27 -16.95
CA ALA A 751 7.80 20.49 -17.60
C ALA A 751 9.31 20.73 -17.43
N VAL A 752 10.11 19.72 -17.76
CA VAL A 752 11.59 19.79 -17.85
C VAL A 752 12.10 18.74 -18.84
N ASP A 753 13.30 18.93 -19.36
CA ASP A 753 14.00 17.96 -20.21
C ASP A 753 14.78 16.98 -19.30
N PHE A 754 14.39 15.72 -19.28
CA PHE A 754 15.02 14.70 -18.43
C PHE A 754 16.47 14.39 -18.82
N SER A 755 16.88 14.66 -20.06
CA SER A 755 18.29 14.53 -20.48
C SER A 755 19.19 15.61 -19.85
N THR A 756 18.61 16.71 -19.35
CA THR A 756 19.34 17.79 -18.67
C THR A 756 19.44 17.60 -17.14
N ILE A 757 18.64 16.69 -16.56
CA ILE A 757 18.67 16.41 -15.12
C ILE A 757 19.96 15.66 -14.77
N LYS A 758 20.72 16.21 -13.82
CA LYS A 758 21.92 15.53 -13.32
C LYS A 758 21.52 14.23 -12.62
N THR A 759 22.04 13.11 -13.13
CA THR A 759 21.89 11.79 -12.51
C THR A 759 22.78 11.68 -11.26
N ILE A 760 24.07 11.95 -11.38
CA ILE A 760 25.01 11.82 -10.25
C ILE A 760 25.07 13.15 -9.49
N ASN A 761 24.75 13.12 -8.19
CA ASN A 761 25.00 14.27 -7.32
C ASN A 761 26.49 14.33 -6.99
N MET A 762 27.17 15.29 -7.61
CA MET A 762 28.58 15.55 -7.36
C MET A 762 28.82 16.48 -6.16
N THR A 763 27.80 16.99 -5.47
CA THR A 763 27.93 18.00 -4.41
C THR A 763 27.02 17.67 -3.22
N VAL A 764 27.60 17.38 -2.06
CA VAL A 764 26.83 17.26 -0.81
C VAL A 764 26.44 18.67 -0.33
N ALA A 765 25.38 18.79 0.48
CA ALA A 765 25.29 19.88 1.44
C ALA A 765 26.62 19.97 2.23
N ASP A 766 27.07 21.19 2.56
CA ASP A 766 28.45 21.53 2.97
C ASP A 766 29.54 21.50 1.87
N GLY A 767 29.17 21.42 0.60
CA GLY A 767 30.02 21.83 -0.52
C GLY A 767 31.20 20.90 -0.86
N GLN A 768 31.30 19.74 -0.20
CA GLN A 768 32.25 18.70 -0.58
C GLN A 768 31.79 18.01 -1.87
N ARG A 769 32.71 17.89 -2.84
CA ARG A 769 32.45 17.12 -4.07
C ARG A 769 32.60 15.62 -3.80
N GLN A 770 31.57 14.83 -4.11
CA GLN A 770 31.48 13.46 -3.58
C GLN A 770 32.01 12.33 -4.48
N THR A 771 32.34 12.59 -5.75
CA THR A 771 32.95 11.56 -6.62
C THR A 771 34.43 11.37 -6.23
N ARG A 772 34.72 10.43 -5.32
CA ARG A 772 36.08 10.14 -4.84
C ARG A 772 36.31 8.63 -4.70
N LEU A 773 37.42 8.17 -5.25
CA LEU A 773 38.05 6.92 -4.83
C LEU A 773 38.67 7.17 -3.44
N VAL A 774 38.39 6.31 -2.47
CA VAL A 774 39.02 6.39 -1.14
C VAL A 774 39.75 5.09 -0.82
N ASP A 775 40.85 5.20 -0.07
CA ASP A 775 41.54 4.05 0.50
C ASP A 775 40.75 3.46 1.70
N PRO A 776 41.15 2.30 2.26
CA PRO A 776 40.44 1.66 3.37
C PRO A 776 40.41 2.47 4.68
N SER A 777 41.14 3.59 4.77
CA SER A 777 41.08 4.54 5.89
C SER A 777 40.08 5.70 5.64
N GLY A 778 39.40 5.70 4.48
CA GLY A 778 38.50 6.77 4.06
C GLY A 778 39.22 7.98 3.45
N LYS A 779 40.54 7.90 3.23
CA LYS A 779 41.32 9.00 2.66
C LYS A 779 41.17 9.05 1.14
N ALA A 780 40.88 10.23 0.62
CA ALA A 780 40.64 10.44 -0.80
C ALA A 780 41.92 10.33 -1.67
N LEU A 781 41.78 9.64 -2.80
CA LEU A 781 42.79 9.51 -3.85
C LEU A 781 42.51 10.58 -4.93
N THR A 782 43.10 11.77 -4.79
CA THR A 782 42.64 13.01 -5.44
C THR A 782 43.48 13.45 -6.64
N SER A 783 43.56 12.63 -7.69
CA SER A 783 44.24 13.01 -8.93
C SER A 783 43.52 12.51 -10.18
N ASP A 784 42.83 13.43 -10.87
CA ASP A 784 41.88 13.13 -11.95
C ASP A 784 42.54 12.69 -13.28
N ASN A 785 43.89 12.70 -13.35
CA ASN A 785 44.67 12.28 -14.52
C ASN A 785 45.41 10.94 -14.35
N ASN A 786 45.27 10.24 -13.20
CA ASN A 786 46.03 9.03 -12.92
C ASN A 786 45.32 7.74 -13.36
N THR A 787 46.02 6.90 -14.12
CA THR A 787 45.62 5.50 -14.36
C THR A 787 46.08 4.65 -13.17
N TYR A 788 45.15 4.24 -12.30
CA TYR A 788 45.48 3.44 -11.12
C TYR A 788 45.64 1.96 -11.48
N ASN A 789 46.87 1.45 -11.36
CA ASN A 789 47.18 0.03 -11.53
C ASN A 789 46.91 -0.74 -10.22
N LEU A 790 45.99 -1.70 -10.25
CA LEU A 790 45.57 -2.48 -9.07
C LEU A 790 46.49 -3.69 -8.75
N LYS A 791 47.65 -3.84 -9.41
CA LYS A 791 48.63 -4.89 -9.07
C LYS A 791 49.18 -4.68 -7.65
N GLY A 792 48.95 -5.65 -6.77
CA GLY A 792 49.50 -5.69 -5.42
C GLY A 792 48.66 -5.00 -4.33
N PHE A 793 47.42 -4.59 -4.63
CA PHE A 793 46.53 -4.00 -3.64
C PHE A 793 45.67 -5.08 -2.95
N GLU A 794 45.81 -5.22 -1.63
CA GLU A 794 45.06 -6.20 -0.81
C GLU A 794 43.85 -5.60 -0.06
N GLY A 795 43.56 -4.30 -0.23
CA GLY A 795 42.42 -3.62 0.40
C GLY A 795 41.11 -3.73 -0.40
N GLN A 796 39.98 -3.49 0.27
CA GLN A 796 38.73 -3.16 -0.42
C GLN A 796 38.75 -1.70 -0.87
N LEU A 797 38.57 -1.48 -2.16
CA LEU A 797 38.50 -0.16 -2.77
C LEU A 797 37.08 0.39 -2.64
N GLN A 798 36.92 1.57 -2.03
CA GLN A 798 35.62 2.20 -1.88
C GLN A 798 35.41 3.31 -2.92
N LEU A 799 34.25 3.22 -3.57
CA LEU A 799 33.78 4.09 -4.62
C LEU A 799 32.61 4.90 -4.05
N VAL A 800 32.85 6.16 -3.71
CA VAL A 800 31.83 7.05 -3.12
C VAL A 800 31.24 7.94 -4.21
N TRP A 801 29.90 7.98 -4.28
CA TRP A 801 29.11 8.73 -5.24
C TRP A 801 27.79 9.16 -4.57
N GLY A 802 27.32 10.37 -4.85
CA GLY A 802 25.92 10.72 -4.61
C GLY A 802 25.09 10.39 -5.84
N LEU A 803 23.91 9.81 -5.66
CA LEU A 803 22.88 9.79 -6.70
C LEU A 803 21.91 10.94 -6.40
N ASN A 804 21.58 11.76 -7.40
CA ASN A 804 20.38 12.58 -7.29
C ASN A 804 19.18 11.62 -7.24
N VAL A 805 18.16 11.96 -6.45
CA VAL A 805 16.85 11.30 -6.52
C VAL A 805 16.47 11.28 -7.99
N GLY A 806 16.25 10.09 -8.54
CA GLY A 806 15.91 9.97 -9.95
C GLY A 806 16.98 9.77 -10.98
N SER A 807 18.18 9.47 -10.52
CA SER A 807 19.18 8.85 -11.36
C SER A 807 18.57 7.80 -12.29
N GLN A 808 18.98 7.85 -13.56
CA GLN A 808 18.84 6.69 -14.44
C GLN A 808 19.40 5.44 -13.76
N GLN A 809 18.88 4.31 -14.23
CA GLN A 809 19.11 3.00 -13.67
C GLN A 809 20.61 2.57 -13.77
N ALA A 810 21.45 2.90 -12.78
CA ALA A 810 22.92 2.72 -12.74
C ALA A 810 23.46 1.55 -11.86
N VAL A 811 24.21 0.61 -12.47
CA VAL A 811 24.80 -0.59 -11.83
C VAL A 811 26.29 -0.58 -12.11
N PHE A 812 27.05 -0.65 -11.04
CA PHE A 812 28.51 -0.65 -11.08
C PHE A 812 29.01 -2.08 -10.92
N SER A 813 29.41 -2.70 -12.02
CA SER A 813 30.10 -4.00 -12.00
C SER A 813 31.60 -3.75 -12.14
N LEU A 814 32.37 -3.98 -11.08
CA LEU A 814 33.82 -4.00 -11.13
C LEU A 814 34.28 -5.28 -11.84
N VAL A 815 34.48 -5.18 -13.16
CA VAL A 815 35.02 -6.29 -13.95
C VAL A 815 36.55 -6.27 -13.81
N LYS A 816 37.11 -7.32 -13.22
CA LYS A 816 38.55 -7.56 -13.25
C LYS A 816 38.94 -7.97 -14.68
N ALA A 817 39.76 -7.15 -15.33
CA ALA A 817 40.39 -7.47 -16.62
C ALA A 817 41.46 -8.56 -16.45
#